data_AF-A0AA96LBU1-F1
#
_entry.id   AF-A0AA96LBU1-F1
#
_cell.length_a   1.000
_cell.length_b   1.000
_cell.length_c   1.000
_cell.angle_alpha   90.00
_cell.angle_beta   90.00
_cell.angle_gamma   90.00
#
_symmetry.space_group_name_H-M   'P 1'
#
loop_
_entity.id
_entity.type
_entity.pdbx_description
1 polymer ?
#
loop_
_entity_poly.entity_id
_entity_poly.type
_entity_poly.pdbx_seq_one_letter_code
_entity_poly.pdbx_strand_id
1 'polypeptide(L)'
;MSPTVNRLPSAAPSRKNRSASAKMLFSAAAAAVLLVTSVTAPQVAHADKWWTMEVNAKAQEQAGNPAGAVPYWKELIPHFAGLGEWTNAALYAKSLAKYYDSVKQYDEAIRYYELENEYWLKDGKDWGAADTMRAEQIRTTLDLYVSTTDETEISSMTRSSKGGLAKFEPESGVYIGMYSETDPQMGNNFTRSESIYGKKHALYLAYTPFDVKAPFPMQYARNAKAAGAALQFGFEPTGGLDVVQDGPYLRQWARDAKSTGLPIFLRFASEMNGNWTNWSGDPAKYIEKFRLVAKVMKEEAPNVAMVWSPGDVPKYSMAAYYPGDEYVDWVGVSLYTEPYGNGEKSDPMLGTSPIERLDELYRLYADRKPIMLSETAVAHKTHKNEESFTEWTKMNLDRLYSIMPKRYPRLKAITYFNSDLKSRDSQNDYLLRDNPAVMDLYKKLIADPSFLTKVEQGAEPAAPVGYVKAETSASFSKEARIVPFAKIPDIYIGRIDYTLNGRLAASQTSPPYGISLSASEVPEGSVLQVQVFNQAGKQAAVKSITLSSRVSIQLDGKDCMFEQPPVIRNGSTLAPMRAVFEAMGATVQWDQASLTALGRKGTTTISLPIGQLNARRNGEVVPLEVPVQLINNFTMAPVRFIGEAFGGKVEWDNRTRTVKISTR
;
A
#
# COMPACT_ATOMS: atom_id res chain seq x y z
N MET A 1 24.34 -14.61 36.06
CA MET A 1 24.59 -15.95 35.50
C MET A 1 23.76 -16.08 34.25
N SER A 2 24.39 -15.89 33.09
CA SER A 2 23.73 -15.77 31.79
C SER A 2 23.25 -17.15 31.32
N PRO A 3 21.95 -17.34 31.03
CA PRO A 3 21.51 -18.56 30.37
C PRO A 3 21.82 -18.42 28.88
N THR A 4 22.70 -19.31 28.43
CA THR A 4 22.99 -19.64 27.04
C THR A 4 21.71 -19.99 26.31
N VAL A 5 21.31 -19.15 25.34
CA VAL A 5 20.25 -19.47 24.38
C VAL A 5 20.79 -20.51 23.41
N ASN A 6 20.39 -21.77 23.61
CA ASN A 6 20.71 -22.86 22.71
C ASN A 6 19.86 -22.76 21.43
N ARG A 7 20.58 -22.56 20.31
CA ARG A 7 20.38 -23.15 18.97
C ARG A 7 18.93 -23.48 18.59
N LEU A 8 18.36 -22.67 17.69
CA LEU A 8 17.35 -23.11 16.74
C LEU A 8 17.94 -24.21 15.84
N PRO A 9 17.23 -25.32 15.57
CA PRO A 9 17.66 -26.26 14.55
C PRO A 9 17.44 -25.67 13.16
N SER A 10 18.42 -25.93 12.29
CA SER A 10 18.50 -25.62 10.87
C SER A 10 17.31 -26.11 10.05
N ALA A 11 16.86 -25.33 9.06
CA ALA A 11 16.34 -25.88 7.81
C ALA A 11 16.31 -24.80 6.72
N ALA A 12 17.28 -24.87 5.81
CA ALA A 12 17.22 -24.31 4.47
C ALA A 12 17.45 -25.47 3.49
N PRO A 13 17.27 -25.26 2.18
CA PRO A 13 16.87 -26.30 1.25
C PRO A 13 18.04 -27.27 0.98
N SER A 14 17.92 -28.51 1.42
CA SER A 14 18.56 -29.61 0.71
C SER A 14 17.60 -30.06 -0.39
N ARG A 15 17.92 -29.80 -1.66
CA ARG A 15 17.44 -30.68 -2.73
C ARG A 15 17.93 -32.08 -2.37
N LYS A 16 17.00 -32.99 -2.07
CA LYS A 16 17.32 -34.42 -2.01
C LYS A 16 17.80 -34.84 -3.41
N ASN A 17 19.12 -34.94 -3.56
CA ASN A 17 19.73 -35.81 -4.54
C ASN A 17 19.24 -37.23 -4.26
N ARG A 18 18.28 -37.71 -5.05
CA ARG A 18 18.12 -39.15 -5.24
C ARG A 18 19.04 -39.55 -6.39
N SER A 19 20.25 -39.97 -6.07
CA SER A 19 20.98 -40.89 -6.93
C SER A 19 20.35 -42.28 -6.72
N ALA A 20 19.74 -42.80 -7.78
CA ALA A 20 19.60 -44.23 -7.97
C ALA A 20 20.03 -44.47 -9.42
N SER A 21 21.28 -44.88 -9.57
CA SER A 21 21.86 -45.31 -10.82
C SER A 21 21.12 -46.56 -11.32
N ALA A 22 20.46 -46.46 -12.48
CA ALA A 22 20.21 -47.61 -13.33
C ALA A 22 20.61 -47.21 -14.76
N LYS A 23 21.73 -47.76 -15.20
CA LYS A 23 22.23 -47.69 -16.58
C LYS A 23 21.20 -48.31 -17.53
N MET A 24 20.94 -47.67 -18.67
CA MET A 24 20.66 -48.30 -19.98
C MET A 24 20.54 -47.17 -21.01
N LEU A 25 21.61 -46.93 -21.78
CA LEU A 25 21.80 -47.34 -23.18
C LEU A 25 21.01 -46.48 -24.18
N PHE A 26 21.78 -45.74 -24.98
CA PHE A 26 21.36 -45.13 -26.24
C PHE A 26 20.55 -46.12 -27.09
N SER A 27 19.45 -45.65 -27.67
CA SER A 27 18.95 -46.21 -28.93
C SER A 27 18.26 -45.12 -29.74
N ALA A 28 18.91 -44.77 -30.85
CA ALA A 28 18.28 -44.19 -32.00
C ALA A 28 17.45 -45.28 -32.70
N ALA A 29 16.22 -44.95 -33.10
CA ALA A 29 15.46 -45.65 -34.13
C ALA A 29 14.45 -44.62 -34.67
N ALA A 30 14.64 -44.00 -35.84
CA ALA A 30 14.55 -44.59 -37.18
C ALA A 30 13.27 -45.42 -37.35
N ALA A 31 12.18 -44.74 -37.72
CA ALA A 31 11.02 -45.39 -38.32
C ALA A 31 11.00 -45.01 -39.82
N ALA A 32 11.69 -45.84 -40.61
CA ALA A 32 11.41 -45.96 -42.03
C ALA A 32 10.36 -47.08 -42.19
N VAL A 33 9.19 -46.75 -42.72
CA VAL A 33 8.27 -47.75 -43.27
C VAL A 33 8.28 -47.58 -44.78
N LEU A 34 8.86 -48.56 -45.46
CA LEU A 34 8.85 -48.73 -46.91
C LEU A 34 7.68 -49.65 -47.26
N LEU A 35 6.69 -49.13 -47.98
CA LEU A 35 5.71 -49.90 -48.74
C LEU A 35 5.75 -49.38 -50.19
N VAL A 36 6.24 -50.22 -51.09
CA VAL A 36 6.13 -50.10 -52.56
C VAL A 36 5.00 -51.08 -52.92
N THR A 37 3.93 -50.78 -53.66
CA THR A 37 3.85 -50.21 -55.00
C THR A 37 2.44 -49.68 -55.30
N SER A 38 2.36 -48.47 -55.87
CA SER A 38 1.66 -48.18 -57.12
C SER A 38 1.98 -46.75 -57.50
N VAL A 39 2.54 -46.56 -58.70
CA VAL A 39 2.91 -45.25 -59.23
C VAL A 39 1.64 -44.43 -59.42
N THR A 40 1.37 -43.53 -58.49
CA THR A 40 0.55 -42.34 -58.71
C THR A 40 1.46 -41.15 -58.45
N ALA A 41 1.44 -40.19 -59.38
CA ALA A 41 2.29 -39.01 -59.42
C ALA A 41 2.50 -38.34 -58.04
N PRO A 42 3.65 -37.70 -57.78
CA PRO A 42 3.90 -37.07 -56.49
C PRO A 42 2.83 -36.01 -56.24
N GLN A 43 1.91 -36.28 -55.30
CA GLN A 43 1.19 -35.20 -54.64
C GLN A 43 2.24 -34.44 -53.84
N VAL A 44 2.61 -33.27 -54.33
CA VAL A 44 3.34 -32.27 -53.56
C VAL A 44 2.51 -32.04 -52.29
N ALA A 45 2.97 -32.58 -51.16
CA ALA A 45 2.47 -32.16 -49.87
C ALA A 45 2.87 -30.69 -49.74
N HIS A 46 1.97 -29.79 -50.12
CA HIS A 46 2.12 -28.38 -49.79
C HIS A 46 2.19 -28.31 -48.27
N ALA A 47 3.38 -28.06 -47.74
CA ALA A 47 3.53 -27.71 -46.35
C ALA A 47 2.51 -26.60 -46.06
N ASP A 48 1.65 -26.82 -45.06
CA ASP A 48 0.67 -25.83 -44.65
C ASP A 48 1.42 -24.50 -44.41
N LYS A 49 0.79 -23.38 -44.80
CA LYS A 49 1.35 -22.03 -44.64
C LYS A 49 1.88 -21.83 -43.22
N TRP A 50 1.18 -22.39 -42.23
CA TRP A 50 1.52 -22.31 -40.81
C TRP A 50 2.80 -23.08 -40.46
N TRP A 51 2.97 -24.30 -40.97
CA TRP A 51 4.22 -25.05 -40.83
C TRP A 51 5.42 -24.30 -41.42
N THR A 52 5.22 -23.70 -42.60
CA THR A 52 6.26 -22.88 -43.25
C THR A 52 6.62 -21.67 -42.39
N MET A 53 5.63 -21.01 -41.77
CA MET A 53 5.86 -19.90 -40.84
C MET A 53 6.62 -20.33 -39.58
N GLU A 54 6.30 -21.47 -38.98
CA GLU A 54 7.04 -22.00 -37.83
C GLU A 54 8.50 -22.31 -38.16
N VAL A 55 8.75 -22.98 -39.29
CA VAL A 55 10.10 -23.31 -39.76
C VAL A 55 10.91 -22.04 -39.97
N ASN A 56 10.32 -21.02 -40.61
CA ASN A 56 10.97 -19.74 -40.83
C ASN A 56 11.24 -19.00 -39.51
N ALA A 57 10.30 -19.01 -38.56
CA ALA A 57 10.50 -18.42 -37.24
C ALA A 57 11.70 -19.06 -36.52
N LYS A 58 11.75 -20.40 -36.47
CA LYS A 58 12.84 -21.16 -35.85
C LYS A 58 14.18 -20.93 -36.55
N ALA A 59 14.18 -20.82 -37.88
CA ALA A 59 15.40 -20.53 -38.63
C ALA A 59 15.97 -19.15 -38.27
N GLN A 60 15.11 -18.14 -38.08
CA GLN A 60 15.53 -16.81 -37.64
C GLN A 60 16.07 -16.84 -36.19
N GLU A 61 15.43 -17.58 -35.28
CA GLU A 61 15.93 -17.78 -33.92
C GLU A 61 17.31 -18.45 -33.89
N GLN A 62 17.49 -19.52 -34.66
CA GLN A 62 18.77 -20.26 -34.76
C GLN A 62 19.89 -19.41 -35.38
N ALA A 63 19.53 -18.47 -36.27
CA ALA A 63 20.46 -17.50 -36.83
C ALA A 63 20.81 -16.35 -35.86
N GLY A 64 20.25 -16.34 -34.64
CA GLY A 64 20.42 -15.24 -33.70
C GLY A 64 19.72 -13.94 -34.14
N ASN A 65 18.71 -14.04 -35.01
CA ASN A 65 17.94 -12.91 -35.54
C ASN A 65 16.48 -12.94 -35.05
N PRO A 66 16.22 -12.70 -33.74
CA PRO A 66 14.86 -12.70 -33.22
C PRO A 66 13.98 -11.61 -33.87
N ALA A 67 14.56 -10.49 -34.33
CA ALA A 67 13.83 -9.46 -35.07
C ALA A 67 13.21 -10.02 -36.37
N GLY A 68 13.93 -10.89 -37.08
CA GLY A 68 13.43 -11.58 -38.27
C GLY A 68 12.33 -12.60 -37.96
N ALA A 69 12.24 -13.10 -36.72
CA ALA A 69 11.22 -14.06 -36.30
C ALA A 69 9.87 -13.39 -35.93
N VAL A 70 9.88 -12.10 -35.55
CA VAL A 70 8.70 -11.35 -35.08
C VAL A 70 7.49 -11.42 -36.01
N PRO A 71 7.61 -11.22 -37.34
CA PRO A 71 6.45 -11.30 -38.23
C PRO A 71 5.76 -12.66 -38.20
N TYR A 72 6.54 -13.75 -38.02
CA TYR A 72 5.98 -15.10 -37.94
C TYR A 72 5.29 -15.33 -36.60
N TRP A 73 5.90 -14.96 -35.47
CA TRP A 73 5.28 -15.13 -34.15
C TRP A 73 3.94 -14.38 -34.04
N LYS A 74 3.85 -13.15 -34.59
CA LYS A 74 2.61 -12.36 -34.60
C LYS A 74 1.44 -13.05 -35.30
N GLU A 75 1.72 -13.84 -36.34
CA GLU A 75 0.72 -14.60 -37.09
C GLU A 75 0.42 -15.96 -36.41
N LEU A 76 1.45 -16.63 -35.87
CA LEU A 76 1.32 -17.93 -35.23
C LEU A 76 0.52 -17.89 -33.91
N ILE A 77 0.68 -16.84 -33.11
CA ILE A 77 -0.03 -16.68 -31.83
C ILE A 77 -1.57 -16.79 -32.00
N PRO A 78 -2.24 -15.91 -32.79
CA PRO A 78 -3.69 -15.98 -32.96
C PRO A 78 -4.13 -17.25 -33.70
N HIS A 79 -3.30 -17.82 -34.58
CA HIS A 79 -3.60 -19.10 -35.24
C HIS A 79 -3.72 -20.24 -34.23
N PHE A 80 -2.69 -20.48 -33.41
CA PHE A 80 -2.71 -21.54 -32.42
C PHE A 80 -3.74 -21.31 -31.31
N ALA A 81 -3.91 -20.06 -30.87
CA ALA A 81 -4.97 -19.71 -29.94
C ALA A 81 -6.37 -20.01 -30.51
N GLY A 82 -6.60 -19.76 -31.81
CA GLY A 82 -7.84 -20.07 -32.50
C GLY A 82 -8.13 -21.58 -32.63
N LEU A 83 -7.09 -22.40 -32.65
CA LEU A 83 -7.20 -23.88 -32.63
C LEU A 83 -7.36 -24.45 -31.22
N GLY A 84 -7.24 -23.63 -30.17
CA GLY A 84 -7.17 -24.10 -28.78
C GLY A 84 -5.82 -24.74 -28.40
N GLU A 85 -4.78 -24.56 -29.21
CA GLU A 85 -3.42 -25.03 -28.93
C GLU A 85 -2.67 -24.02 -28.04
N TRP A 86 -3.10 -23.94 -26.78
CA TRP A 86 -2.63 -22.94 -25.82
C TRP A 86 -1.12 -23.01 -25.54
N THR A 87 -0.55 -24.21 -25.50
CA THR A 87 0.90 -24.39 -25.29
C THR A 87 1.72 -23.69 -26.38
N ASN A 88 1.37 -23.87 -27.67
CA ASN A 88 2.10 -23.23 -28.78
C ASN A 88 1.88 -21.71 -28.77
N ALA A 89 0.64 -21.27 -28.55
CA ALA A 89 0.32 -19.84 -28.42
C ALA A 89 1.12 -19.16 -27.29
N ALA A 90 1.25 -19.82 -26.13
CA ALA A 90 2.04 -19.33 -25.00
C ALA A 90 3.54 -19.24 -25.33
N LEU A 91 4.11 -20.26 -25.96
CA LEU A 91 5.53 -20.27 -26.34
C LEU A 91 5.88 -19.14 -27.31
N TYR A 92 5.05 -18.87 -28.32
CA TYR A 92 5.29 -17.76 -29.24
C TYR A 92 5.05 -16.39 -28.61
N ALA A 93 4.05 -16.26 -27.73
CA ALA A 93 3.85 -15.06 -26.94
C ALA A 93 5.10 -14.76 -26.08
N LYS A 94 5.66 -15.77 -25.42
CA LYS A 94 6.92 -15.64 -24.66
C LYS A 94 8.09 -15.14 -25.51
N SER A 95 8.30 -15.73 -26.69
CA SER A 95 9.39 -15.31 -27.59
C SER A 95 9.23 -13.85 -28.01
N LEU A 96 8.01 -13.43 -28.31
CA LEU A 96 7.70 -12.05 -28.68
C LEU A 96 7.86 -11.08 -27.49
N ALA A 97 7.44 -11.49 -26.29
CA ALA A 97 7.65 -10.73 -25.05
C ALA A 97 9.13 -10.49 -24.78
N LYS A 98 9.95 -11.55 -24.83
CA LYS A 98 11.42 -11.47 -24.63
C LYS A 98 12.09 -10.59 -25.66
N TYR A 99 11.68 -10.67 -26.93
CA TYR A 99 12.19 -9.78 -27.96
C TYR A 99 11.89 -8.32 -27.60
N TYR A 100 10.63 -7.98 -27.31
CA TYR A 100 10.24 -6.61 -26.98
C TYR A 100 10.90 -6.08 -25.70
N ASP A 101 11.08 -6.92 -24.69
CA ASP A 101 11.83 -6.60 -23.46
C ASP A 101 13.30 -6.24 -23.82
N SER A 102 13.94 -7.07 -24.65
CA SER A 102 15.35 -6.87 -25.07
C SER A 102 15.58 -5.56 -25.83
N VAL A 103 14.59 -5.12 -26.62
CA VAL A 103 14.65 -3.84 -27.36
C VAL A 103 13.99 -2.68 -26.61
N LYS A 104 13.63 -2.89 -25.33
CA LYS A 104 13.04 -1.89 -24.42
C LYS A 104 11.69 -1.32 -24.90
N GLN A 105 10.94 -2.11 -25.64
CA GLN A 105 9.53 -1.82 -25.99
C GLN A 105 8.63 -2.44 -24.92
N TYR A 106 8.69 -1.87 -23.71
CA TYR A 106 8.13 -2.50 -22.51
C TYR A 106 6.61 -2.69 -22.56
N ASP A 107 5.84 -1.79 -23.17
CA ASP A 107 4.38 -1.95 -23.28
C ASP A 107 4.00 -3.21 -24.09
N GLU A 108 4.70 -3.45 -25.20
CA GLU A 108 4.52 -4.68 -25.98
C GLU A 108 5.02 -5.90 -25.20
N ALA A 109 6.17 -5.80 -24.53
CA ALA A 109 6.71 -6.89 -23.73
C ALA A 109 5.73 -7.33 -22.63
N ILE A 110 5.18 -6.37 -21.87
CA ILE A 110 4.17 -6.59 -20.83
C ILE A 110 2.95 -7.30 -21.41
N ARG A 111 2.39 -6.77 -22.50
CA ARG A 111 1.23 -7.36 -23.16
C ARG A 111 1.47 -8.83 -23.50
N TYR A 112 2.63 -9.18 -24.05
CA TYR A 112 2.91 -10.56 -24.44
C TYR A 112 3.29 -11.47 -23.26
N TYR A 113 3.91 -10.96 -22.19
CA TYR A 113 4.09 -11.73 -20.95
C TYR A 113 2.74 -12.04 -20.27
N GLU A 114 1.82 -11.08 -20.25
CA GLU A 114 0.46 -11.30 -19.74
C GLU A 114 -0.33 -12.29 -20.60
N LEU A 115 -0.21 -12.17 -21.93
CA LEU A 115 -0.85 -13.08 -22.87
C LEU A 115 -0.29 -14.51 -22.78
N GLU A 116 1.03 -14.66 -22.60
CA GLU A 116 1.66 -15.95 -22.30
C GLU A 116 1.01 -16.58 -21.07
N ASN A 117 0.87 -15.82 -19.98
CA ASN A 117 0.28 -16.31 -18.75
C ASN A 117 -1.19 -16.69 -18.92
N GLU A 118 -1.98 -15.89 -19.64
CA GLU A 118 -3.36 -16.23 -19.98
C GLU A 118 -3.47 -17.59 -20.68
N TYR A 119 -2.59 -17.85 -21.66
CA TYR A 119 -2.59 -19.12 -22.38
C TYR A 119 -2.13 -20.29 -21.52
N TRP A 120 -1.14 -20.12 -20.64
CA TRP A 120 -0.78 -21.17 -19.69
C TRP A 120 -1.94 -21.53 -18.75
N LEU A 121 -2.68 -20.52 -18.25
CA LEU A 121 -3.85 -20.76 -17.40
C LEU A 121 -4.96 -21.51 -18.15
N LYS A 122 -5.21 -21.18 -19.43
CA LYS A 122 -6.15 -21.94 -20.28
C LYS A 122 -5.71 -23.39 -20.52
N ASP A 123 -4.41 -23.65 -20.53
CA ASP A 123 -3.82 -24.99 -20.60
C ASP A 123 -3.82 -25.73 -19.24
N GLY A 124 -4.35 -25.11 -18.17
CA GLY A 124 -4.39 -25.68 -16.83
C GLY A 124 -3.04 -25.64 -16.08
N LYS A 125 -2.13 -24.74 -16.49
CA LYS A 125 -0.78 -24.61 -15.92
C LYS A 125 -0.56 -23.19 -15.38
N ASP A 126 0.19 -23.08 -14.29
CA ASP A 126 0.58 -21.79 -13.70
C ASP A 126 2.04 -21.42 -14.02
N TRP A 127 2.53 -21.84 -15.19
CA TRP A 127 3.94 -21.65 -15.57
C TRP A 127 4.29 -20.19 -15.90
N GLY A 128 3.31 -19.36 -16.25
CA GLY A 128 3.50 -17.96 -16.62
C GLY A 128 3.74 -17.01 -15.43
N ALA A 129 3.60 -17.46 -14.18
CA ALA A 129 3.68 -16.60 -13.00
C ALA A 129 5.05 -15.90 -12.82
N ALA A 130 6.15 -16.51 -13.27
CA ALA A 130 7.47 -15.86 -13.22
C ALA A 130 7.60 -14.74 -14.27
N ASP A 131 6.99 -14.90 -15.43
CA ASP A 131 7.03 -13.92 -16.52
C ASP A 131 6.05 -12.76 -16.27
N THR A 132 4.92 -12.99 -15.56
CA THR A 132 4.08 -11.89 -15.06
C THR A 132 4.79 -11.05 -14.01
N MET A 133 5.65 -11.66 -13.18
CA MET A 133 6.54 -10.89 -12.29
C MET A 133 7.48 -10.00 -13.12
N ARG A 134 8.05 -10.50 -14.22
CA ARG A 134 8.88 -9.65 -15.11
C ARG A 134 8.05 -8.51 -15.72
N ALA A 135 6.84 -8.78 -16.20
CA ALA A 135 5.93 -7.75 -16.69
C ALA A 135 5.70 -6.64 -15.64
N GLU A 136 5.49 -7.02 -14.39
CA GLU A 136 5.35 -6.06 -13.28
C GLU A 136 6.63 -5.29 -12.95
N GLN A 137 7.81 -5.89 -13.14
CA GLN A 137 9.09 -5.19 -12.95
C GLN A 137 9.34 -4.11 -14.01
N ILE A 138 8.92 -4.34 -15.25
CA ILE A 138 9.11 -3.38 -16.36
C ILE A 138 7.92 -2.44 -16.55
N ARG A 139 6.83 -2.61 -15.79
CA ARG A 139 5.68 -1.72 -15.87
C ARG A 139 6.02 -0.34 -15.30
N THR A 140 5.83 0.69 -16.13
CA THR A 140 5.86 2.08 -15.64
C THR A 140 4.58 2.39 -14.87
N THR A 141 4.72 2.98 -13.68
CA THR A 141 3.60 3.47 -12.87
C THR A 141 3.90 4.88 -12.41
N LEU A 142 2.93 5.78 -12.54
CA LEU A 142 2.98 7.13 -11.98
C LEU A 142 1.61 7.51 -11.42
N ASP A 143 1.41 7.21 -10.14
CA ASP A 143 0.22 7.60 -9.40
C ASP A 143 0.52 8.85 -8.57
N LEU A 144 -0.49 9.72 -8.40
CA LEU A 144 -0.39 10.92 -7.57
C LEU A 144 -1.43 10.82 -6.45
N TYR A 145 -0.97 10.95 -5.21
CA TYR A 145 -1.82 10.96 -4.02
C TYR A 145 -1.87 12.39 -3.46
N VAL A 146 -3.06 12.95 -3.32
CA VAL A 146 -3.28 14.32 -2.83
C VAL A 146 -3.87 14.25 -1.43
N SER A 147 -3.30 15.01 -0.50
CA SER A 147 -3.80 15.02 0.88
C SER A 147 -5.19 15.63 0.98
N THR A 148 -6.03 15.05 1.84
CA THR A 148 -7.35 15.56 2.20
C THR A 148 -7.47 15.66 3.72
N THR A 149 -8.22 16.64 4.20
CA THR A 149 -8.62 16.78 5.61
C THR A 149 -10.11 16.55 5.79
N ASP A 150 -10.82 16.09 4.75
CA ASP A 150 -12.23 15.75 4.82
C ASP A 150 -12.40 14.46 5.62
N GLU A 151 -12.89 14.58 6.84
CA GLU A 151 -13.09 13.44 7.75
C GLU A 151 -14.05 12.39 7.18
N THR A 152 -15.03 12.80 6.36
CA THR A 152 -15.96 11.86 5.72
C THR A 152 -15.24 11.03 4.67
N GLU A 153 -14.43 11.69 3.84
CA GLU A 153 -13.61 11.02 2.83
C GLU A 153 -12.58 10.09 3.48
N ILE A 154 -11.87 10.57 4.50
CA ILE A 154 -10.92 9.77 5.29
C ILE A 154 -11.63 8.54 5.87
N SER A 155 -12.71 8.74 6.60
CA SER A 155 -13.49 7.66 7.24
C SER A 155 -13.98 6.64 6.21
N SER A 156 -14.38 7.06 5.01
CA SER A 156 -14.87 6.15 3.96
C SER A 156 -13.78 5.20 3.44
N MET A 157 -12.53 5.66 3.43
CA MET A 157 -11.38 4.88 2.98
C MET A 157 -10.79 4.02 4.10
N THR A 158 -10.82 4.52 5.34
CA THR A 158 -10.12 3.90 6.47
C THR A 158 -10.97 2.91 7.25
N ARG A 159 -12.29 2.81 7.02
CA ARG A 159 -13.22 1.89 7.70
C ARG A 159 -13.63 0.69 6.84
N SER A 160 -14.09 -0.36 7.51
CA SER A 160 -14.79 -1.50 6.86
C SER A 160 -16.16 -1.06 6.35
N SER A 161 -16.61 -1.62 5.22
CA SER A 161 -17.99 -1.40 4.73
C SER A 161 -19.07 -1.89 5.68
N LYS A 162 -18.76 -2.87 6.55
CA LYS A 162 -19.70 -3.43 7.54
C LYS A 162 -19.79 -2.60 8.83
N GLY A 163 -18.95 -1.57 8.97
CA GLY A 163 -18.88 -0.73 10.17
C GLY A 163 -18.24 -1.42 11.38
N GLY A 164 -17.99 -0.63 12.42
CA GLY A 164 -17.30 -1.07 13.63
C GLY A 164 -15.78 -1.22 13.44
N LEU A 165 -15.06 -1.14 14.56
CA LEU A 165 -13.61 -1.33 14.60
C LEU A 165 -13.29 -2.69 15.21
N ALA A 166 -12.33 -3.41 14.63
CA ALA A 166 -11.74 -4.60 15.23
C ALA A 166 -10.96 -4.24 16.50
N LYS A 167 -10.60 -5.26 17.29
CA LYS A 167 -9.86 -5.09 18.54
C LYS A 167 -8.55 -4.34 18.29
N PHE A 168 -8.35 -3.21 18.97
CA PHE A 168 -7.18 -2.32 18.84
C PHE A 168 -7.04 -1.60 17.50
N GLU A 169 -8.04 -1.67 16.62
CA GLU A 169 -8.00 -1.00 15.33
C GLU A 169 -8.04 0.53 15.49
N PRO A 170 -7.10 1.27 14.88
CA PRO A 170 -7.16 2.71 14.82
C PRO A 170 -8.16 3.14 13.74
N GLU A 171 -8.90 4.19 14.03
CA GLU A 171 -9.92 4.74 13.15
C GLU A 171 -9.27 5.30 11.86
N SER A 172 -8.14 6.00 12.03
CA SER A 172 -7.24 6.42 10.95
C SER A 172 -5.77 6.37 11.41
N GLY A 173 -4.83 6.46 10.48
CA GLY A 173 -3.40 6.32 10.77
C GLY A 173 -2.91 4.87 10.86
N VAL A 174 -1.61 4.72 11.13
CA VAL A 174 -0.89 3.44 11.08
C VAL A 174 0.01 3.31 12.31
N TYR A 175 -0.09 2.22 13.06
CA TYR A 175 0.87 1.93 14.12
C TYR A 175 2.24 1.58 13.54
N ILE A 176 3.29 2.20 14.08
CA ILE A 176 4.67 1.80 13.78
C ILE A 176 5.17 0.81 14.82
N GLY A 177 5.66 -0.34 14.37
CA GLY A 177 6.16 -1.43 15.19
C GLY A 177 7.60 -1.82 14.84
N MET A 178 8.26 -2.57 15.73
CA MET A 178 9.63 -3.01 15.50
C MET A 178 9.97 -4.35 16.16
N TYR A 179 10.69 -5.23 15.45
CA TYR A 179 11.56 -6.23 16.07
C TYR A 179 12.95 -5.65 16.27
N SER A 180 13.50 -5.71 17.47
CA SER A 180 14.70 -4.94 17.86
C SER A 180 15.72 -5.70 18.70
N GLU A 181 15.44 -6.98 19.01
CA GLU A 181 16.23 -7.76 19.96
C GLU A 181 17.70 -7.90 19.55
N THR A 182 17.97 -8.00 18.25
CA THR A 182 19.31 -8.14 17.69
C THR A 182 20.02 -6.82 17.43
N ASP A 183 19.35 -5.67 17.59
CA ASP A 183 20.01 -4.36 17.53
C ASP A 183 20.78 -4.13 18.85
N PRO A 184 22.12 -4.05 18.84
CA PRO A 184 22.91 -3.95 20.06
C PRO A 184 22.68 -2.64 20.84
N GLN A 185 22.16 -1.58 20.22
CA GLN A 185 21.85 -0.33 20.92
C GLN A 185 20.45 -0.34 21.53
N MET A 186 19.50 -1.00 20.87
CA MET A 186 18.10 -1.05 21.29
C MET A 186 17.87 -2.27 22.21
N GLY A 187 18.20 -3.45 21.72
CA GLY A 187 17.90 -4.74 22.34
C GLY A 187 16.42 -4.82 22.69
N ASN A 188 16.12 -5.30 23.90
CA ASN A 188 14.75 -5.29 24.43
C ASN A 188 14.43 -4.03 25.27
N ASN A 189 15.26 -2.98 25.25
CA ASN A 189 15.04 -1.76 26.04
C ASN A 189 14.26 -0.71 25.24
N PHE A 190 12.94 -0.90 25.19
CA PHE A 190 12.03 -0.15 24.34
C PHE A 190 11.93 1.35 24.65
N THR A 191 12.27 1.79 25.86
CA THR A 191 12.27 3.23 26.21
C THR A 191 13.32 4.02 25.43
N ARG A 192 14.33 3.35 24.84
CA ARG A 192 15.36 3.98 24.00
C ARG A 192 14.86 4.40 22.62
N SER A 193 13.72 3.89 22.18
CA SER A 193 13.20 4.08 20.82
C SER A 193 13.19 5.54 20.38
N GLU A 194 12.65 6.44 21.20
CA GLU A 194 12.55 7.86 20.83
C GLU A 194 13.92 8.51 20.67
N SER A 195 14.87 8.19 21.55
CA SER A 195 16.24 8.72 21.45
C SER A 195 17.00 8.21 20.22
N ILE A 196 16.72 6.98 19.78
CA ILE A 196 17.39 6.36 18.63
C ILE A 196 16.76 6.83 17.32
N TYR A 197 15.42 6.79 17.21
CA TYR A 197 14.68 6.97 15.96
C TYR A 197 13.95 8.33 15.87
N GLY A 198 14.00 9.17 16.90
CA GLY A 198 13.27 10.44 16.95
C GLY A 198 11.77 10.30 17.21
N LYS A 199 11.26 9.06 17.35
CA LYS A 199 9.85 8.75 17.63
C LYS A 199 9.72 7.42 18.36
N LYS A 200 8.69 7.28 19.21
CA LYS A 200 8.34 6.03 19.88
C LYS A 200 7.65 5.08 18.92
N HIS A 201 7.96 3.78 19.01
CA HIS A 201 7.18 2.76 18.32
C HIS A 201 6.00 2.32 19.20
N ALA A 202 4.85 2.06 18.57
CA ALA A 202 3.61 1.69 19.24
C ALA A 202 3.61 0.24 19.74
N LEU A 203 4.35 -0.65 19.08
CA LEU A 203 4.44 -2.06 19.45
C LEU A 203 5.80 -2.69 19.13
N TYR A 204 6.13 -3.77 19.85
CA TYR A 204 7.37 -4.51 19.65
C TYR A 204 7.10 -5.99 19.39
N LEU A 205 7.72 -6.52 18.34
CA LEU A 205 7.67 -7.95 17.99
C LEU A 205 8.68 -8.73 18.82
N ALA A 206 8.22 -9.84 19.38
CA ALA A 206 9.03 -10.86 20.03
C ALA A 206 8.57 -12.26 19.60
N TYR A 207 9.44 -13.25 19.75
CA TYR A 207 9.15 -14.64 19.39
C TYR A 207 9.06 -15.51 20.63
N THR A 208 8.14 -16.47 20.62
CA THR A 208 8.01 -17.48 21.67
C THR A 208 7.70 -18.84 21.06
N PRO A 209 8.57 -19.85 21.26
CA PRO A 209 8.30 -21.21 20.81
C PRO A 209 7.24 -21.88 21.69
N PHE A 210 6.30 -22.61 21.07
CA PHE A 210 5.21 -23.31 21.74
C PHE A 210 5.64 -24.64 22.36
N ASP A 211 6.51 -25.37 21.66
CA ASP A 211 6.88 -26.76 21.93
C ASP A 211 7.66 -26.95 23.25
N VAL A 212 8.54 -26.01 23.59
CA VAL A 212 9.31 -26.03 24.83
C VAL A 212 8.49 -25.64 26.06
N LYS A 213 7.19 -25.36 25.90
CA LYS A 213 6.28 -24.88 26.94
C LYS A 213 6.86 -23.72 27.74
N ALA A 214 7.55 -22.80 27.05
CA ALA A 214 8.15 -21.63 27.68
C ALA A 214 7.04 -20.78 28.33
N PRO A 215 7.23 -20.32 29.59
CA PRO A 215 6.26 -19.45 30.23
C PRO A 215 6.11 -18.15 29.43
N PHE A 216 5.01 -17.42 29.68
CA PHE A 216 4.81 -16.11 29.07
C PHE A 216 6.03 -15.21 29.34
N PRO A 217 6.63 -14.57 28.32
CA PRO A 217 7.91 -13.90 28.46
C PRO A 217 7.74 -12.51 29.09
N MET A 218 7.49 -12.51 30.41
CA MET A 218 7.09 -11.33 31.20
C MET A 218 8.07 -10.15 31.14
N GLN A 219 9.34 -10.39 30.79
CA GLN A 219 10.31 -9.32 30.61
C GLN A 219 9.94 -8.39 29.45
N TYR A 220 9.45 -8.92 28.33
CA TYR A 220 8.99 -8.09 27.20
C TYR A 220 7.79 -7.24 27.61
N ALA A 221 6.85 -7.80 28.39
CA ALA A 221 5.71 -7.06 28.92
C ALA A 221 6.13 -5.94 29.87
N ARG A 222 7.09 -6.17 30.76
CA ARG A 222 7.63 -5.09 31.60
C ARG A 222 8.26 -3.97 30.78
N ASN A 223 9.06 -4.33 29.76
CA ASN A 223 9.72 -3.34 28.90
C ASN A 223 8.72 -2.55 28.05
N ALA A 224 7.70 -3.22 27.50
CA ALA A 224 6.63 -2.59 26.73
C ALA A 224 5.80 -1.65 27.59
N LYS A 225 5.41 -2.09 28.80
CA LYS A 225 4.71 -1.25 29.78
C LYS A 225 5.52 -0.01 30.15
N ALA A 226 6.82 -0.15 30.38
CA ALA A 226 7.71 0.98 30.68
C ALA A 226 7.82 1.99 29.52
N ALA A 227 7.73 1.51 28.27
CA ALA A 227 7.75 2.35 27.07
C ALA A 227 6.36 2.92 26.69
N GLY A 228 5.28 2.46 27.32
CA GLY A 228 3.90 2.78 26.90
C GLY A 228 3.49 2.11 25.59
N ALA A 229 4.12 0.98 25.24
CA ALA A 229 3.93 0.25 24.00
C ALA A 229 3.10 -1.03 24.20
N ALA A 230 2.55 -1.53 23.10
CA ALA A 230 1.94 -2.85 22.99
C ALA A 230 2.99 -3.93 22.63
N LEU A 231 2.56 -5.18 22.59
CA LEU A 231 3.39 -6.30 22.16
C LEU A 231 2.79 -7.02 20.96
N GLN A 232 3.65 -7.52 20.09
CA GLN A 232 3.31 -8.52 19.10
C GLN A 232 4.13 -9.78 19.39
N PHE A 233 3.49 -10.95 19.42
CA PHE A 233 4.17 -12.22 19.63
C PHE A 233 4.03 -13.13 18.41
N GLY A 234 5.15 -13.55 17.83
CA GLY A 234 5.22 -14.75 16.99
C GLY A 234 5.14 -15.98 17.90
N PHE A 235 4.02 -16.70 17.89
CA PHE A 235 3.83 -17.91 18.69
C PHE A 235 3.98 -19.14 17.82
N GLU A 236 5.16 -19.75 17.88
CA GLU A 236 5.63 -20.68 16.85
C GLU A 236 5.58 -22.13 17.34
N PRO A 237 4.75 -23.01 16.75
CA PRO A 237 4.77 -24.42 17.05
C PRO A 237 5.91 -25.12 16.29
N THR A 238 7.16 -24.85 16.68
CA THR A 238 8.37 -25.39 16.04
C THR A 238 8.40 -26.92 16.02
N GLY A 239 7.73 -27.60 16.95
CA GLY A 239 7.48 -29.05 16.94
C GLY A 239 6.35 -29.54 16.03
N GLY A 240 5.74 -28.66 15.23
CA GLY A 240 4.57 -28.94 14.37
C GLY A 240 3.22 -28.74 15.07
N LEU A 241 2.11 -28.83 14.32
CA LEU A 241 0.78 -28.50 14.82
C LEU A 241 0.23 -29.45 15.91
N ASP A 242 0.77 -30.66 16.06
CA ASP A 242 0.28 -31.66 17.03
C ASP A 242 0.55 -31.28 18.49
N VAL A 243 1.56 -30.46 18.75
CA VAL A 243 1.85 -30.01 20.11
C VAL A 243 0.82 -29.00 20.62
N VAL A 244 0.02 -28.42 19.72
CA VAL A 244 -0.95 -27.35 20.04
C VAL A 244 -2.24 -27.97 20.56
N GLN A 245 -2.41 -27.87 21.88
CA GLN A 245 -3.54 -28.45 22.61
C GLN A 245 -4.12 -27.44 23.59
N ASP A 246 -5.43 -27.49 23.79
CA ASP A 246 -6.09 -26.79 24.89
C ASP A 246 -5.76 -27.53 26.17
N GLY A 247 -4.84 -26.97 26.95
CA GLY A 247 -4.34 -27.60 28.15
C GLY A 247 -3.76 -26.58 29.12
N PRO A 248 -3.25 -27.05 30.27
CA PRO A 248 -2.78 -26.18 31.36
C PRO A 248 -1.74 -25.15 30.90
N TYR A 249 -0.86 -25.52 29.98
CA TYR A 249 0.16 -24.63 29.43
C TYR A 249 -0.45 -23.44 28.68
N LEU A 250 -1.23 -23.69 27.64
CA LEU A 250 -1.81 -22.62 26.80
C LEU A 250 -2.74 -21.71 27.62
N ARG A 251 -3.55 -22.30 28.51
CA ARG A 251 -4.43 -21.52 29.40
C ARG A 251 -3.64 -20.68 30.40
N GLN A 252 -2.56 -21.20 30.97
CA GLN A 252 -1.72 -20.42 31.88
C GLN A 252 -1.00 -19.29 31.14
N TRP A 253 -0.45 -19.57 29.96
CA TRP A 253 0.16 -18.55 29.10
C TRP A 253 -0.83 -17.42 28.79
N ALA A 254 -2.08 -17.76 28.46
CA ALA A 254 -3.14 -16.78 28.22
C ALA A 254 -3.48 -15.96 29.48
N ARG A 255 -3.62 -16.59 30.65
CA ARG A 255 -3.84 -15.86 31.92
C ARG A 255 -2.68 -14.92 32.25
N ASP A 256 -1.44 -15.34 32.00
CA ASP A 256 -0.26 -14.49 32.20
C ASP A 256 -0.29 -13.31 31.22
N ALA A 257 -0.64 -13.54 29.95
CA ALA A 257 -0.84 -12.48 28.95
C ALA A 257 -1.92 -11.47 29.39
N LYS A 258 -3.04 -11.95 29.96
CA LYS A 258 -4.09 -11.10 30.55
C LYS A 258 -3.58 -10.27 31.71
N SER A 259 -2.78 -10.86 32.59
CA SER A 259 -2.25 -10.19 33.78
C SER A 259 -1.39 -8.96 33.45
N THR A 260 -0.84 -8.87 32.24
CA THR A 260 -0.04 -7.72 31.79
C THR A 260 -0.87 -6.43 31.68
N GLY A 261 -2.15 -6.55 31.33
CA GLY A 261 -3.03 -5.44 30.98
C GLY A 261 -2.65 -4.71 29.68
N LEU A 262 -1.68 -5.21 28.92
CA LEU A 262 -1.23 -4.60 27.67
C LEU A 262 -2.08 -5.09 26.49
N PRO A 263 -2.25 -4.26 25.44
CA PRO A 263 -2.66 -4.75 24.13
C PRO A 263 -1.60 -5.72 23.60
N ILE A 264 -2.02 -6.93 23.20
CA ILE A 264 -1.14 -7.95 22.64
C ILE A 264 -1.69 -8.41 21.29
N PHE A 265 -0.86 -8.40 20.26
CA PHE A 265 -1.13 -8.99 18.95
C PHE A 265 -0.48 -10.38 18.89
N LEU A 266 -1.28 -11.45 18.90
CA LEU A 266 -0.78 -12.82 18.85
C LEU A 266 -0.78 -13.34 17.42
N ARG A 267 0.41 -13.39 16.84
CA ARG A 267 0.69 -13.96 15.51
C ARG A 267 1.02 -15.44 15.66
N PHE A 268 -0.01 -16.27 15.76
CA PHE A 268 0.14 -17.71 15.91
C PHE A 268 0.46 -18.38 14.56
N ALA A 269 1.53 -19.20 14.54
CA ALA A 269 1.91 -20.04 13.41
C ALA A 269 1.87 -19.27 12.06
N SER A 270 2.61 -18.17 11.96
CA SER A 270 2.69 -17.34 10.75
C SER A 270 3.35 -18.05 9.57
N GLU A 271 3.14 -17.54 8.35
CA GLU A 271 3.78 -18.04 7.12
C GLU A 271 3.48 -19.52 6.80
N MET A 272 2.34 -20.00 7.29
CA MET A 272 1.83 -21.35 7.07
C MET A 272 1.62 -21.71 5.59
N ASN A 273 1.48 -20.71 4.72
CA ASN A 273 1.29 -20.86 3.28
C ASN A 273 2.57 -21.22 2.53
N GLY A 274 3.75 -21.00 3.14
CA GLY A 274 5.06 -21.40 2.63
C GLY A 274 5.50 -22.78 3.13
N ASN A 275 6.37 -23.46 2.40
CA ASN A 275 6.83 -24.83 2.73
C ASN A 275 8.04 -24.88 3.68
N TRP A 276 8.44 -23.74 4.26
CA TRP A 276 9.58 -23.60 5.16
C TRP A 276 9.23 -23.70 6.65
N THR A 277 7.93 -23.75 6.99
CA THR A 277 7.47 -23.88 8.37
C THR A 277 7.00 -25.30 8.67
N ASN A 278 7.22 -25.77 9.91
CA ASN A 278 6.79 -27.10 10.37
C ASN A 278 5.27 -27.23 10.57
N TRP A 279 4.53 -26.15 10.34
CA TRP A 279 3.07 -26.08 10.43
C TRP A 279 2.41 -25.79 9.07
N SER A 280 3.15 -26.00 7.98
CA SER A 280 2.66 -25.92 6.60
C SER A 280 2.18 -27.28 6.07
N GLY A 281 1.48 -27.26 4.93
CA GLY A 281 1.08 -28.45 4.17
C GLY A 281 -0.28 -29.04 4.54
N ASP A 282 -0.85 -28.71 5.70
CA ASP A 282 -2.16 -29.17 6.16
C ASP A 282 -3.06 -27.99 6.59
N PRO A 283 -3.77 -27.35 5.63
CA PRO A 283 -4.63 -26.21 5.93
C PRO A 283 -5.78 -26.53 6.89
N ALA A 284 -6.34 -27.74 6.83
CA ALA A 284 -7.45 -28.14 7.70
C ALA A 284 -7.00 -28.21 9.16
N LYS A 285 -5.87 -28.86 9.42
CA LYS A 285 -5.28 -28.94 10.77
C LYS A 285 -4.80 -27.57 11.26
N TYR A 286 -4.25 -26.75 10.37
CA TYR A 286 -3.90 -25.37 10.71
C TYR A 286 -5.11 -24.59 11.21
N ILE A 287 -6.22 -24.64 10.45
CA ILE A 287 -7.48 -23.97 10.82
C ILE A 287 -7.98 -24.48 12.17
N GLU A 288 -7.99 -25.81 12.39
CA GLU A 288 -8.36 -26.40 13.68
C GLU A 288 -7.54 -25.80 14.84
N LYS A 289 -6.21 -25.77 14.73
CA LYS A 289 -5.34 -25.28 15.79
C LYS A 289 -5.42 -23.78 15.99
N PHE A 290 -5.56 -22.99 14.92
CA PHE A 290 -5.76 -21.55 15.03
C PHE A 290 -7.05 -21.25 15.80
N ARG A 291 -8.16 -21.93 15.46
CA ARG A 291 -9.45 -21.79 16.13
C ARG A 291 -9.37 -22.16 17.62
N LEU A 292 -8.63 -23.22 17.95
CA LEU A 292 -8.38 -23.63 19.33
C LEU A 292 -7.66 -22.53 20.11
N VAL A 293 -6.57 -21.97 19.58
CA VAL A 293 -5.81 -20.89 20.24
C VAL A 293 -6.67 -19.64 20.39
N ALA A 294 -7.39 -19.25 19.33
CA ALA A 294 -8.30 -18.11 19.35
C ALA A 294 -9.40 -18.25 20.41
N LYS A 295 -9.97 -19.46 20.57
CA LYS A 295 -10.95 -19.77 21.61
C LYS A 295 -10.34 -19.59 23.01
N VAL A 296 -9.16 -20.15 23.28
CA VAL A 296 -8.51 -20.00 24.59
C VAL A 296 -8.19 -18.54 24.90
N MET A 297 -7.69 -17.77 23.92
CA MET A 297 -7.43 -16.34 24.12
C MET A 297 -8.72 -15.56 24.39
N LYS A 298 -9.82 -15.87 23.69
CA LYS A 298 -11.13 -15.24 23.95
C LYS A 298 -11.64 -15.51 25.37
N GLU A 299 -11.44 -16.72 25.89
CA GLU A 299 -11.86 -17.12 27.24
C GLU A 299 -10.96 -16.53 28.33
N GLU A 300 -9.65 -16.62 28.17
CA GLU A 300 -8.68 -16.37 29.24
C GLU A 300 -8.00 -14.99 29.13
N ALA A 301 -7.92 -14.40 27.93
CA ALA A 301 -7.09 -13.22 27.62
C ALA A 301 -7.73 -12.25 26.59
N PRO A 302 -8.83 -11.56 26.94
CA PRO A 302 -9.54 -10.67 25.99
C PRO A 302 -8.71 -9.46 25.52
N ASN A 303 -7.59 -9.15 26.19
CA ASN A 303 -6.59 -8.16 25.75
C ASN A 303 -5.65 -8.66 24.65
N VAL A 304 -5.83 -9.89 24.17
CA VAL A 304 -5.08 -10.46 23.04
C VAL A 304 -5.91 -10.37 21.77
N ALA A 305 -5.38 -9.73 20.73
CA ALA A 305 -5.88 -9.74 19.37
C ALA A 305 -5.26 -10.89 18.58
N MET A 306 -6.08 -11.73 17.95
CA MET A 306 -5.60 -12.82 17.10
C MET A 306 -5.21 -12.29 15.72
N VAL A 307 -3.97 -12.58 15.30
CA VAL A 307 -3.43 -12.17 13.99
C VAL A 307 -3.22 -13.40 13.12
N TRP A 308 -4.00 -13.52 12.04
CA TRP A 308 -3.73 -14.50 10.99
C TRP A 308 -2.75 -13.88 9.99
N SER A 309 -1.53 -14.44 9.87
CA SER A 309 -0.45 -13.83 9.11
C SER A 309 0.27 -14.81 8.18
N PRO A 310 -0.20 -14.98 6.94
CA PRO A 310 0.57 -15.64 5.89
C PRO A 310 1.84 -14.84 5.51
N GLY A 311 2.77 -15.48 4.82
CA GLY A 311 3.81 -14.81 4.04
C GLY A 311 3.24 -14.30 2.73
N ASP A 312 3.79 -13.22 2.18
CA ASP A 312 3.33 -12.66 0.91
C ASP A 312 3.56 -13.60 -0.30
N VAL A 313 4.41 -14.62 -0.12
CA VAL A 313 4.62 -15.72 -1.04
C VAL A 313 4.53 -17.07 -0.30
N PRO A 314 4.08 -18.16 -0.96
CA PRO A 314 3.31 -18.17 -2.19
C PRO A 314 1.90 -17.60 -1.99
N LYS A 315 1.44 -16.79 -2.93
CA LYS A 315 0.17 -16.04 -2.83
C LYS A 315 -1.07 -16.93 -2.87
N TYR A 316 -1.10 -17.85 -3.83
CA TYR A 316 -2.27 -18.68 -4.17
C TYR A 316 -2.70 -19.66 -3.07
N SER A 317 -1.81 -20.06 -2.17
CA SER A 317 -2.15 -20.99 -1.08
C SER A 317 -2.65 -20.29 0.17
N MET A 318 -2.52 -18.96 0.30
CA MET A 318 -2.88 -18.21 1.51
C MET A 318 -4.34 -18.46 1.92
N ALA A 319 -5.28 -18.33 0.98
CA ALA A 319 -6.71 -18.42 1.27
C ALA A 319 -7.13 -19.79 1.87
N ALA A 320 -6.42 -20.87 1.55
CA ALA A 320 -6.72 -22.21 2.07
C ALA A 320 -6.53 -22.32 3.59
N TYR A 321 -5.71 -21.44 4.19
CA TYR A 321 -5.40 -21.44 5.62
C TYR A 321 -6.24 -20.46 6.44
N TYR A 322 -7.18 -19.73 5.83
CA TYR A 322 -7.94 -18.71 6.53
C TYR A 322 -8.93 -19.33 7.54
N PRO A 323 -8.82 -19.06 8.85
CA PRO A 323 -9.60 -19.76 9.87
C PRO A 323 -11.03 -19.23 10.03
N GLY A 324 -11.37 -18.10 9.42
CA GLY A 324 -12.70 -17.48 9.45
C GLY A 324 -12.76 -16.21 10.29
N ASP A 325 -13.68 -15.30 9.94
CA ASP A 325 -13.76 -13.94 10.51
C ASP A 325 -14.03 -13.92 12.01
N GLU A 326 -14.64 -14.96 12.56
CA GLU A 326 -14.96 -15.06 14.00
C GLU A 326 -13.72 -15.32 14.89
N TYR A 327 -12.63 -15.81 14.30
CA TYR A 327 -11.39 -16.16 15.00
C TYR A 327 -10.25 -15.18 14.76
N VAL A 328 -10.37 -14.32 13.76
CA VAL A 328 -9.32 -13.38 13.34
C VAL A 328 -9.71 -11.96 13.73
N ASP A 329 -8.89 -11.30 14.54
CA ASP A 329 -9.05 -9.87 14.80
C ASP A 329 -8.35 -9.05 13.70
N TRP A 330 -7.15 -9.48 13.27
CA TRP A 330 -6.31 -8.80 12.27
C TRP A 330 -5.78 -9.75 11.21
N VAL A 331 -5.70 -9.27 9.97
CA VAL A 331 -4.98 -9.96 8.90
C VAL A 331 -3.58 -9.36 8.78
N GLY A 332 -2.58 -10.16 9.14
CA GLY A 332 -1.17 -9.83 8.98
C GLY A 332 -0.62 -10.34 7.65
N VAL A 333 0.56 -9.85 7.30
CA VAL A 333 1.42 -10.45 6.28
C VAL A 333 2.89 -10.30 6.69
N SER A 334 3.71 -11.32 6.42
CA SER A 334 5.16 -11.18 6.39
C SER A 334 5.60 -10.83 4.97
N LEU A 335 6.30 -9.71 4.79
CA LEU A 335 6.69 -9.20 3.46
C LEU A 335 8.11 -8.63 3.52
N TYR A 336 9.06 -9.29 2.87
CA TYR A 336 10.46 -8.85 2.82
C TYR A 336 10.84 -8.31 1.45
N THR A 337 11.48 -7.14 1.43
CA THR A 337 11.97 -6.50 0.20
C THR A 337 13.47 -6.68 0.11
N GLU A 338 13.89 -7.51 -0.84
CA GLU A 338 15.28 -7.96 -0.97
C GLU A 338 15.81 -7.63 -2.37
N PRO A 339 17.10 -7.29 -2.53
CA PRO A 339 17.69 -7.05 -3.85
C PRO A 339 17.81 -8.35 -4.65
N TYR A 340 17.99 -9.47 -3.96
CA TYR A 340 18.20 -10.81 -4.51
C TYR A 340 17.41 -11.84 -3.72
N GLY A 341 16.73 -12.76 -4.40
CA GLY A 341 16.03 -13.87 -3.75
C GLY A 341 17.02 -14.75 -2.99
N ASN A 342 16.82 -14.93 -1.69
CA ASN A 342 17.75 -15.63 -0.79
C ASN A 342 19.20 -15.11 -0.85
N GLY A 343 19.40 -13.84 -1.23
CA GLY A 343 20.74 -13.25 -1.41
C GLY A 343 21.50 -13.71 -2.66
N GLU A 344 20.87 -14.46 -3.57
CA GLU A 344 21.51 -15.03 -4.77
C GLU A 344 21.43 -14.11 -6.00
N LYS A 345 22.59 -13.71 -6.57
CA LYS A 345 22.62 -12.83 -7.76
C LYS A 345 21.93 -13.41 -9.00
N SER A 346 21.80 -14.73 -9.06
CA SER A 346 21.07 -15.42 -10.13
C SER A 346 19.55 -15.22 -10.04
N ASP A 347 19.03 -14.68 -8.94
CA ASP A 347 17.61 -14.40 -8.70
C ASP A 347 17.39 -12.90 -8.39
N PRO A 348 17.52 -12.00 -9.38
CA PRO A 348 17.44 -10.56 -9.19
C PRO A 348 16.01 -10.07 -8.90
N MET A 349 15.83 -9.42 -7.75
CA MET A 349 14.55 -8.87 -7.27
C MET A 349 14.49 -7.34 -7.30
N LEU A 350 15.54 -6.66 -7.79
CA LEU A 350 15.68 -5.19 -7.79
C LEU A 350 14.52 -4.44 -8.45
N GLY A 351 13.91 -5.01 -9.49
CA GLY A 351 12.75 -4.41 -10.19
C GLY A 351 11.42 -4.63 -9.49
N THR A 352 11.37 -5.48 -8.45
CA THR A 352 10.14 -5.73 -7.69
C THR A 352 9.87 -4.57 -6.73
N SER A 353 8.58 -4.31 -6.50
CA SER A 353 8.12 -3.28 -5.57
C SER A 353 7.29 -3.94 -4.46
N PRO A 354 7.43 -3.48 -3.21
CA PRO A 354 6.64 -4.02 -2.10
C PRO A 354 5.15 -3.66 -2.18
N ILE A 355 4.80 -2.62 -2.95
CA ILE A 355 3.44 -2.08 -3.01
C ILE A 355 2.48 -3.15 -3.53
N GLU A 356 2.69 -3.62 -4.75
CA GLU A 356 1.80 -4.53 -5.47
C GLU A 356 1.75 -5.93 -4.86
N ARG A 357 2.74 -6.29 -4.04
CA ARG A 357 2.75 -7.57 -3.31
C ARG A 357 1.64 -7.66 -2.27
N LEU A 358 1.08 -6.53 -1.82
CA LEU A 358 -0.05 -6.49 -0.90
C LEU A 358 -1.43 -6.57 -1.60
N ASP A 359 -1.50 -6.36 -2.93
CA ASP A 359 -2.77 -6.18 -3.66
C ASP A 359 -3.77 -7.33 -3.42
N GLU A 360 -3.32 -8.57 -3.49
CA GLU A 360 -4.20 -9.74 -3.36
C GLU A 360 -4.77 -9.89 -1.95
N LEU A 361 -3.92 -9.84 -0.92
CA LEU A 361 -4.35 -9.91 0.47
C LEU A 361 -5.24 -8.73 0.83
N TYR A 362 -4.91 -7.52 0.36
CA TYR A 362 -5.74 -6.35 0.59
C TYR A 362 -7.14 -6.54 -0.02
N ARG A 363 -7.21 -6.93 -1.29
CA ARG A 363 -8.48 -7.18 -2.00
C ARG A 363 -9.36 -8.21 -1.30
N LEU A 364 -8.77 -9.28 -0.74
CA LEU A 364 -9.51 -10.38 -0.13
C LEU A 364 -10.02 -10.07 1.30
N TYR A 365 -9.33 -9.20 2.04
CA TYR A 365 -9.55 -9.08 3.48
C TYR A 365 -9.76 -7.66 4.00
N ALA A 366 -9.26 -6.62 3.32
CA ALA A 366 -9.23 -5.25 3.86
C ALA A 366 -10.62 -4.66 4.15
N ASP A 367 -11.64 -5.09 3.41
CA ASP A 367 -13.03 -4.68 3.66
C ASP A 367 -13.59 -5.26 4.97
N ARG A 368 -13.00 -6.33 5.51
CA ARG A 368 -13.55 -7.09 6.65
C ARG A 368 -12.66 -7.04 7.89
N LYS A 369 -11.36 -6.84 7.71
CA LYS A 369 -10.34 -6.88 8.76
C LYS A 369 -9.30 -5.78 8.54
N PRO A 370 -8.77 -5.14 9.59
CA PRO A 370 -7.59 -4.31 9.46
C PRO A 370 -6.40 -5.15 8.98
N ILE A 371 -5.59 -4.56 8.12
CA ILE A 371 -4.39 -5.17 7.56
C ILE A 371 -3.16 -4.69 8.35
N MET A 372 -2.22 -5.58 8.62
CA MET A 372 -0.90 -5.21 9.14
C MET A 372 0.22 -5.86 8.33
N LEU A 373 1.28 -5.11 8.05
CA LEU A 373 2.58 -5.73 7.77
C LEU A 373 3.11 -6.20 9.12
N SER A 374 2.79 -7.45 9.47
CA SER A 374 3.12 -8.00 10.77
C SER A 374 4.63 -8.19 10.94
N GLU A 375 5.34 -8.28 9.82
CA GLU A 375 6.79 -8.28 9.77
C GLU A 375 7.21 -7.88 8.37
N THR A 376 8.09 -6.88 8.28
CA THR A 376 8.59 -6.40 7.00
C THR A 376 9.96 -5.78 7.18
N ALA A 377 10.80 -5.85 6.15
CA ALA A 377 12.05 -5.10 6.12
C ALA A 377 12.53 -4.87 4.68
N VAL A 378 13.47 -3.94 4.53
CA VAL A 378 14.14 -3.65 3.25
C VAL A 378 15.63 -3.85 3.45
N ALA A 379 16.23 -4.80 2.73
CA ALA A 379 17.66 -5.08 2.87
C ALA A 379 18.49 -3.94 2.27
N HIS A 380 19.48 -3.46 3.02
CA HIS A 380 20.43 -2.44 2.55
C HIS A 380 21.78 -2.99 2.12
N LYS A 381 22.03 -4.26 2.45
CA LYS A 381 23.23 -5.01 2.09
C LYS A 381 22.93 -6.51 2.08
N THR A 382 23.72 -7.28 1.33
CA THR A 382 23.85 -8.74 1.52
C THR A 382 25.29 -9.12 1.80
N HIS A 383 25.53 -9.98 2.81
CA HIS A 383 26.88 -10.46 3.16
C HIS A 383 27.37 -11.58 2.25
N LYS A 384 26.53 -12.13 1.34
CA LYS A 384 27.00 -13.11 0.34
C LYS A 384 28.00 -12.53 -0.65
N ASN A 385 27.83 -11.25 -0.98
CA ASN A 385 28.64 -10.57 -1.99
C ASN A 385 29.12 -9.17 -1.54
N GLU A 386 28.83 -8.77 -0.30
CA GLU A 386 29.22 -7.50 0.32
C GLU A 386 28.72 -6.25 -0.43
N GLU A 387 27.70 -6.38 -1.28
CA GLU A 387 27.14 -5.28 -2.08
C GLU A 387 26.17 -4.43 -1.26
N SER A 388 26.28 -3.10 -1.39
CA SER A 388 25.38 -2.13 -0.76
C SER A 388 24.28 -1.68 -1.73
N PHE A 389 23.06 -1.58 -1.20
CA PHE A 389 21.86 -1.21 -1.92
C PHE A 389 21.24 0.08 -1.36
N THR A 390 22.05 1.01 -0.86
CA THR A 390 21.58 2.23 -0.14
C THR A 390 20.48 2.99 -0.89
N GLU A 391 20.68 3.37 -2.16
CA GLU A 391 19.69 4.16 -2.90
C GLU A 391 18.43 3.36 -3.25
N TRP A 392 18.58 2.06 -3.56
CA TRP A 392 17.47 1.15 -3.77
C TRP A 392 16.65 0.96 -2.48
N THR A 393 17.32 0.87 -1.33
CA THR A 393 16.71 0.75 0.00
C THR A 393 15.94 2.00 0.33
N LYS A 394 16.53 3.18 0.10
CA LYS A 394 15.87 4.47 0.35
C LYS A 394 14.58 4.59 -0.45
N MET A 395 14.60 4.20 -1.73
CA MET A 395 13.40 4.16 -2.57
C MET A 395 12.34 3.20 -2.02
N ASN A 396 12.72 2.00 -1.60
CA ASN A 396 11.76 1.02 -1.08
C ASN A 396 11.26 1.31 0.35
N LEU A 397 12.04 2.00 1.18
CA LEU A 397 11.55 2.55 2.45
C LEU A 397 10.54 3.66 2.23
N ASP A 398 10.77 4.55 1.25
CA ASP A 398 9.79 5.57 0.87
C ASP A 398 8.51 4.92 0.34
N ARG A 399 8.61 3.86 -0.47
CA ARG A 399 7.44 3.07 -0.88
C ARG A 399 6.70 2.49 0.34
N LEU A 400 7.43 1.87 1.27
CA LEU A 400 6.87 1.23 2.46
C LEU A 400 6.13 2.22 3.37
N TYR A 401 6.72 3.39 3.67
CA TYR A 401 6.17 4.32 4.65
C TYR A 401 5.41 5.49 4.01
N SER A 402 5.82 6.00 2.85
CA SER A 402 5.11 7.10 2.18
C SER A 402 3.96 6.60 1.32
N ILE A 403 4.10 5.46 0.61
CA ILE A 403 3.14 5.05 -0.42
C ILE A 403 2.15 3.99 0.07
N MET A 404 2.59 2.93 0.76
CA MET A 404 1.68 1.85 1.17
C MET A 404 0.50 2.36 2.01
N PRO A 405 0.67 3.24 3.03
CA PRO A 405 -0.47 3.77 3.78
C PRO A 405 -1.47 4.58 2.94
N LYS A 406 -1.02 5.16 1.81
CA LYS A 406 -1.86 5.99 0.93
C LYS A 406 -2.62 5.13 -0.08
N ARG A 407 -1.98 4.09 -0.62
CA ARG A 407 -2.63 3.13 -1.53
C ARG A 407 -3.55 2.16 -0.79
N TYR A 408 -3.22 1.85 0.46
CA TYR A 408 -3.91 0.86 1.28
C TYR A 408 -4.37 1.48 2.61
N PRO A 409 -5.42 2.32 2.65
CA PRO A 409 -5.84 3.00 3.88
C PRO A 409 -6.33 2.07 5.01
N ARG A 410 -6.61 0.79 4.71
CA ARG A 410 -6.88 -0.28 5.68
C ARG A 410 -5.61 -0.98 6.19
N LEU A 411 -4.42 -0.58 5.74
CA LEU A 411 -3.15 -0.92 6.38
C LEU A 411 -3.01 -0.09 7.64
N LYS A 412 -3.12 -0.73 8.80
CA LYS A 412 -3.20 -0.08 10.12
C LYS A 412 -2.00 -0.32 11.01
N ALA A 413 -1.06 -1.19 10.62
CA ALA A 413 0.22 -1.34 11.32
C ALA A 413 1.34 -1.80 10.37
N ILE A 414 2.56 -1.31 10.62
CA ILE A 414 3.80 -1.73 9.96
C ILE A 414 4.82 -2.08 11.02
N THR A 415 5.23 -3.35 11.10
CA THR A 415 6.25 -3.83 12.05
C THR A 415 7.57 -4.10 11.33
N TYR A 416 8.55 -3.21 11.52
CA TYR A 416 9.85 -3.32 10.86
C TYR A 416 10.75 -4.37 11.55
N PHE A 417 11.33 -5.29 10.77
CA PHE A 417 12.26 -6.30 11.26
C PHE A 417 13.70 -5.78 11.26
N ASN A 418 14.11 -5.12 12.34
CA ASN A 418 15.40 -4.43 12.46
C ASN A 418 16.49 -5.42 12.94
N SER A 419 16.99 -6.25 12.02
CA SER A 419 18.01 -7.27 12.31
C SER A 419 19.02 -7.44 11.18
N ASP A 420 20.26 -7.77 11.55
CA ASP A 420 21.26 -8.32 10.63
C ASP A 420 21.11 -9.85 10.59
N LEU A 421 20.88 -10.43 9.40
CA LEU A 421 20.72 -11.88 9.21
C LEU A 421 21.98 -12.56 8.67
N LYS A 422 23.18 -12.02 8.96
CA LYS A 422 24.47 -12.60 8.57
C LYS A 422 24.64 -14.11 8.79
N SER A 423 24.00 -14.68 9.81
CA SER A 423 24.07 -16.12 10.13
C SER A 423 22.97 -16.98 9.48
N ARG A 424 22.10 -16.38 8.67
CA ARG A 424 21.03 -17.06 7.93
C ARG A 424 21.40 -17.24 6.47
N ASP A 425 20.69 -18.12 5.77
CA ASP A 425 21.01 -18.44 4.38
C ASP A 425 20.87 -17.27 3.42
N SER A 426 19.95 -16.31 3.69
CA SER A 426 19.83 -15.09 2.88
C SER A 426 21.00 -14.13 3.07
N GLN A 427 21.58 -14.11 4.28
CA GLN A 427 22.64 -13.18 4.69
C GLN A 427 22.30 -11.71 4.39
N ASN A 428 21.02 -11.34 4.41
CA ASN A 428 20.58 -9.97 4.20
C ASN A 428 20.74 -9.15 5.49
N ASP A 429 21.08 -7.88 5.34
CA ASP A 429 21.19 -6.93 6.43
C ASP A 429 20.03 -5.92 6.35
N TYR A 430 19.15 -5.97 7.36
CA TYR A 430 18.02 -5.05 7.52
C TYR A 430 18.24 -4.06 8.67
N LEU A 431 19.38 -4.14 9.36
CA LEU A 431 19.65 -3.37 10.56
C LEU A 431 19.89 -1.90 10.19
N LEU A 432 18.91 -1.04 10.48
CA LEU A 432 18.88 0.35 10.00
C LEU A 432 20.15 1.13 10.35
N ARG A 433 20.69 0.90 11.55
CA ARG A 433 21.87 1.60 12.09
C ARG A 433 23.15 1.33 11.32
N ASP A 434 23.23 0.22 10.59
CA ASP A 434 24.43 -0.15 9.85
C ASP A 434 24.55 0.65 8.54
N ASN A 435 23.51 1.43 8.19
CA ASN A 435 23.51 2.35 7.08
C ASN A 435 22.93 3.73 7.49
N PRO A 436 23.79 4.74 7.77
CA PRO A 436 23.33 6.05 8.26
C PRO A 436 22.33 6.77 7.34
N ALA A 437 22.50 6.67 6.02
CA ALA A 437 21.59 7.31 5.07
C ALA A 437 20.18 6.68 5.08
N VAL A 438 20.12 5.35 5.27
CA VAL A 438 18.87 4.59 5.43
C VAL A 438 18.22 4.93 6.77
N MET A 439 18.99 4.96 7.85
CA MET A 439 18.51 5.37 9.18
C MET A 439 17.94 6.79 9.16
N ASP A 440 18.65 7.76 8.57
CA ASP A 440 18.19 9.15 8.52
C ASP A 440 16.89 9.30 7.72
N LEU A 441 16.74 8.56 6.63
CA LEU A 441 15.49 8.52 5.88
C LEU A 441 14.37 7.89 6.71
N TYR A 442 14.62 6.75 7.36
CA TYR A 442 13.64 6.10 8.22
C TYR A 442 13.08 7.06 9.28
N LYS A 443 13.96 7.80 9.98
CA LYS A 443 13.55 8.82 10.96
C LYS A 443 12.64 9.89 10.36
N LYS A 444 12.97 10.39 9.16
CA LYS A 444 12.17 11.39 8.44
C LYS A 444 10.80 10.83 8.05
N LEU A 445 10.74 9.58 7.60
CA LEU A 445 9.51 8.92 7.17
C LEU A 445 8.54 8.70 8.35
N ILE A 446 9.03 8.14 9.46
CA ILE A 446 8.16 7.85 10.61
C ILE A 446 7.72 9.10 11.37
N ALA A 447 8.38 10.24 11.17
CA ALA A 447 8.01 11.51 11.80
C ALA A 447 6.60 11.99 11.38
N ASP A 448 6.06 11.52 10.26
CA ASP A 448 4.71 11.84 9.79
C ASP A 448 3.67 11.59 10.90
N PRO A 449 2.78 12.56 11.22
CA PRO A 449 1.78 12.43 12.29
C PRO A 449 0.79 11.28 12.10
N SER A 450 0.59 10.79 10.87
CA SER A 450 -0.25 9.63 10.59
C SER A 450 0.30 8.32 11.18
N PHE A 451 1.60 8.29 11.51
CA PHE A 451 2.20 7.17 12.25
C PHE A 451 1.96 7.31 13.75
N LEU A 452 1.12 6.42 14.26
CA LEU A 452 0.69 6.37 15.64
C LEU A 452 1.73 5.67 16.52
N THR A 453 1.94 6.21 17.72
CA THR A 453 2.98 5.77 18.66
C THR A 453 2.43 5.02 19.87
N LYS A 454 1.11 4.79 19.91
CA LYS A 454 0.41 4.10 20.98
C LYS A 454 -0.76 3.32 20.41
N VAL A 455 -0.95 2.08 20.87
CA VAL A 455 -2.07 1.23 20.46
C VAL A 455 -3.27 1.50 21.36
N GLU A 456 -4.35 2.03 20.78
CA GLU A 456 -5.61 2.31 21.46
C GLU A 456 -6.79 2.04 20.52
N GLN A 457 -7.93 1.60 21.07
CA GLN A 457 -9.13 1.38 20.27
C GLN A 457 -9.61 2.71 19.67
N GLY A 458 -9.75 2.78 18.35
CA GLY A 458 -10.20 4.00 17.66
C GLY A 458 -9.19 5.15 17.71
N ALA A 459 -7.90 4.85 17.86
CA ALA A 459 -6.85 5.87 17.79
C ALA A 459 -6.88 6.62 16.45
N GLU A 460 -6.52 7.89 16.49
CA GLU A 460 -6.44 8.79 15.34
C GLU A 460 -5.20 9.69 15.45
N PRO A 461 -4.66 10.19 14.32
CA PRO A 461 -3.67 11.26 14.33
C PRO A 461 -4.24 12.54 14.95
N ALA A 462 -3.38 13.37 15.55
CA ALA A 462 -3.81 14.62 16.17
C ALA A 462 -4.48 15.61 15.21
N ALA A 463 -4.17 15.52 13.91
CA ALA A 463 -4.85 16.25 12.85
C ALA A 463 -5.29 15.25 11.77
N PRO A 464 -6.56 15.27 11.34
CA PRO A 464 -7.04 14.34 10.34
C PRO A 464 -6.34 14.62 9.01
N VAL A 465 -5.66 13.60 8.50
CA VAL A 465 -5.03 13.65 7.19
C VAL A 465 -5.19 12.29 6.50
N GLY A 466 -5.80 12.32 5.32
CA GLY A 466 -5.87 11.19 4.39
C GLY A 466 -5.23 11.56 3.07
N TYR A 467 -5.19 10.58 2.16
CA TYR A 467 -4.68 10.77 0.82
C TYR A 467 -5.59 10.09 -0.18
N VAL A 468 -5.92 10.80 -1.25
CA VAL A 468 -6.79 10.32 -2.32
C VAL A 468 -5.97 10.23 -3.60
N LYS A 469 -6.12 9.13 -4.34
CA LYS A 469 -5.48 8.97 -5.64
C LYS A 469 -6.15 9.92 -6.65
N ALA A 470 -5.38 10.82 -7.23
CA ALA A 470 -5.83 11.72 -8.29
C ALA A 470 -5.70 11.03 -9.65
N GLU A 471 -6.84 10.79 -10.31
CA GLU A 471 -6.86 10.21 -11.65
C GLU A 471 -6.55 11.29 -12.70
N THR A 472 -7.40 12.31 -12.81
CA THR A 472 -7.27 13.42 -13.76
C THR A 472 -7.32 14.79 -13.10
N SER A 473 -7.93 14.90 -11.91
CA SER A 473 -8.02 16.15 -11.17
C SER A 473 -8.01 15.91 -9.66
N ALA A 474 -7.72 16.97 -8.90
CA ALA A 474 -7.87 17.00 -7.46
C ALA A 474 -8.30 18.38 -6.97
N SER A 475 -9.11 18.41 -5.92
CA SER A 475 -9.49 19.62 -5.20
C SER A 475 -8.92 19.59 -3.80
N PHE A 476 -8.51 20.75 -3.29
CA PHE A 476 -8.13 20.88 -1.88
C PHE A 476 -8.46 22.27 -1.34
N SER A 477 -8.44 22.39 -0.02
CA SER A 477 -8.63 23.64 0.72
C SER A 477 -7.33 23.98 1.45
N LYS A 478 -6.99 25.26 1.55
CA LYS A 478 -5.81 25.79 2.27
C LYS A 478 -4.44 25.37 1.71
N GLU A 479 -4.15 24.08 1.76
CA GLU A 479 -2.88 23.46 1.42
C GLU A 479 -3.14 21.99 1.08
N ALA A 480 -2.38 21.46 0.12
CA ALA A 480 -2.30 20.02 -0.07
C ALA A 480 -0.87 19.56 -0.30
N ARG A 481 -0.56 18.40 0.27
CA ARG A 481 0.63 17.62 -0.05
C ARG A 481 0.30 16.64 -1.17
N ILE A 482 1.08 16.69 -2.25
CA ILE A 482 1.01 15.77 -3.39
C ILE A 482 2.21 14.83 -3.33
N VAL A 483 1.96 13.53 -3.26
CA VAL A 483 2.98 12.49 -3.16
C VAL A 483 2.90 11.57 -4.38
N PRO A 484 3.95 11.47 -5.20
CA PRO A 484 3.97 10.55 -6.33
C PRO A 484 4.37 9.14 -5.90
N PHE A 485 3.73 8.12 -6.48
CA PHE A 485 4.28 6.77 -6.55
C PHE A 485 4.78 6.53 -7.97
N ALA A 486 6.11 6.50 -8.13
CA ALA A 486 6.77 6.24 -9.40
C ALA A 486 7.48 4.87 -9.38
N LYS A 487 7.21 4.06 -10.41
CA LYS A 487 7.94 2.84 -10.77
C LYS A 487 8.31 2.94 -12.24
N ILE A 488 9.57 2.69 -12.57
CA ILE A 488 10.09 2.75 -13.94
C ILE A 488 10.96 1.51 -14.21
N PRO A 489 11.04 1.04 -15.47
CA PRO A 489 11.83 -0.14 -15.83
C PRO A 489 13.31 -0.05 -15.47
N ASP A 490 13.87 1.17 -15.46
CA ASP A 490 15.29 1.45 -15.13
C ASP A 490 15.62 1.24 -13.65
N ILE A 491 14.65 0.87 -12.80
CA ILE A 491 14.73 0.66 -11.34
C ILE A 491 15.00 1.95 -10.56
N TYR A 492 16.04 2.69 -10.92
CA TYR A 492 16.48 3.89 -10.24
C TYR A 492 15.92 5.17 -10.87
N ILE A 493 15.22 5.95 -10.05
CA ILE A 493 14.76 7.28 -10.42
C ILE A 493 15.95 8.24 -10.33
N GLY A 494 16.21 8.98 -11.42
CA GLY A 494 17.22 10.04 -11.44
C GLY A 494 16.68 11.33 -10.81
N ARG A 495 15.49 11.77 -11.24
CA ARG A 495 14.75 12.87 -10.60
C ARG A 495 13.26 12.84 -10.90
N ILE A 496 12.50 13.57 -10.10
CA ILE A 496 11.10 13.92 -10.32
C ILE A 496 10.98 15.44 -10.39
N ASP A 497 10.48 15.95 -11.51
CA ASP A 497 10.18 17.37 -11.71
C ASP A 497 8.69 17.62 -11.54
N TYR A 498 8.34 18.68 -10.81
CA TYR A 498 6.97 19.14 -10.58
C TYR A 498 6.81 20.50 -11.25
N THR A 499 5.98 20.57 -12.27
CA THR A 499 5.74 21.77 -13.06
C THR A 499 4.31 22.23 -12.86
N LEU A 500 4.10 23.40 -12.26
CA LEU A 500 2.78 24.00 -12.05
C LEU A 500 2.57 25.11 -13.08
N ASN A 501 1.53 24.97 -13.92
CA ASN A 501 1.19 25.94 -14.96
C ASN A 501 2.38 26.27 -15.89
N GLY A 502 3.15 25.25 -16.26
CA GLY A 502 4.33 25.38 -17.13
C GLY A 502 5.59 25.92 -16.45
N ARG A 503 5.55 26.21 -15.14
CA ARG A 503 6.72 26.67 -14.36
C ARG A 503 7.19 25.56 -13.41
N LEU A 504 8.49 25.29 -13.40
CA LEU A 504 9.09 24.32 -12.49
C LEU A 504 8.92 24.81 -11.04
N ALA A 505 8.12 24.08 -10.26
CA ALA A 505 7.87 24.34 -8.84
C ALA A 505 8.93 23.66 -7.96
N ALA A 506 9.31 22.43 -8.30
CA ALA A 506 10.35 21.69 -7.59
C ALA A 506 11.00 20.62 -8.47
N SER A 507 12.23 20.24 -8.13
CA SER A 507 12.91 19.06 -8.67
C SER A 507 13.51 18.26 -7.50
N GLN A 508 13.27 16.96 -7.47
CA GLN A 508 13.69 16.08 -6.37
C GLN A 508 14.46 14.88 -6.89
N THR A 509 15.65 14.62 -6.34
CA THR A 509 16.53 13.51 -6.74
C THR A 509 16.55 12.37 -5.73
N SER A 510 15.94 12.54 -4.56
CA SER A 510 15.92 11.53 -3.50
C SER A 510 14.64 11.60 -2.68
N PRO A 511 14.21 10.47 -2.09
CA PRO A 511 13.05 10.44 -1.20
C PRO A 511 13.30 11.15 0.14
N PRO A 512 12.23 11.53 0.88
CA PRO A 512 10.83 11.30 0.53
C PRO A 512 10.34 12.25 -0.57
N TYR A 513 9.65 11.69 -1.57
CA TYR A 513 9.12 12.49 -2.67
C TYR A 513 7.81 13.18 -2.30
N GLY A 514 7.56 14.33 -2.92
CA GLY A 514 6.30 15.06 -2.84
C GLY A 514 6.50 16.54 -2.56
N ILE A 515 5.48 17.34 -2.92
CA ILE A 515 5.46 18.79 -2.76
C ILE A 515 4.23 19.20 -1.95
N SER A 516 4.30 20.33 -1.27
CA SER A 516 3.13 21.00 -0.70
C SER A 516 2.80 22.21 -1.55
N LEU A 517 1.52 22.40 -1.86
CA LEU A 517 1.01 23.56 -2.59
C LEU A 517 -0.04 24.27 -1.73
N SER A 518 0.11 25.57 -1.55
CA SER A 518 -0.89 26.42 -0.90
C SER A 518 -2.01 26.76 -1.89
N ALA A 519 -3.20 27.03 -1.37
CA ALA A 519 -4.36 27.39 -2.18
C ALA A 519 -4.11 28.62 -3.09
N SER A 520 -3.33 29.61 -2.62
CA SER A 520 -2.94 30.78 -3.43
C SER A 520 -2.07 30.44 -4.65
N GLU A 521 -1.31 29.36 -4.59
CA GLU A 521 -0.41 28.93 -5.68
C GLU A 521 -1.18 28.22 -6.79
N VAL A 522 -2.42 27.79 -6.51
CA VAL A 522 -3.28 27.02 -7.41
C VAL A 522 -4.53 27.82 -7.78
N PRO A 523 -4.43 28.79 -8.72
CA PRO A 523 -5.58 29.38 -9.39
C PRO A 523 -6.51 28.32 -10.02
N GLU A 524 -7.76 28.69 -10.27
CA GLU A 524 -8.70 27.82 -10.98
C GLU A 524 -8.16 27.43 -12.36
N GLY A 525 -8.29 26.15 -12.73
CA GLY A 525 -7.75 25.60 -13.97
C GLY A 525 -6.25 25.31 -13.94
N SER A 526 -5.60 25.40 -12.78
CA SER A 526 -4.18 25.05 -12.64
C SER A 526 -3.91 23.61 -13.06
N VAL A 527 -2.77 23.37 -13.69
CA VAL A 527 -2.31 22.04 -14.09
C VAL A 527 -0.97 21.75 -13.43
N LEU A 528 -0.91 20.68 -12.65
CA LEU A 528 0.33 20.10 -12.14
C LEU A 528 0.76 18.99 -13.08
N GLN A 529 1.94 19.13 -13.66
CA GLN A 529 2.62 18.06 -14.40
C GLN A 529 3.76 17.50 -13.54
N VAL A 530 3.78 16.18 -13.38
CA VAL A 530 4.84 15.44 -12.69
C VAL A 530 5.58 14.60 -13.72
N GLN A 531 6.88 14.83 -13.87
CA GLN A 531 7.74 14.15 -14.83
C GLN A 531 8.80 13.35 -14.09
N VAL A 532 8.96 12.07 -14.45
CA VAL A 532 9.93 11.17 -13.86
C VAL A 532 11.02 10.90 -14.89
N PHE A 533 12.28 11.10 -14.49
CA PHE A 533 13.45 10.86 -15.32
C PHE A 533 14.29 9.72 -14.72
N ASN A 534 14.84 8.87 -15.57
CA ASN A 534 15.82 7.87 -15.15
C ASN A 534 17.19 8.52 -14.85
N GLN A 535 18.16 7.74 -14.37
CA GLN A 535 19.51 8.23 -14.06
C GLN A 535 20.28 8.79 -15.28
N ALA A 536 19.91 8.39 -16.50
CA ALA A 536 20.47 8.94 -17.73
C ALA A 536 19.83 10.27 -18.16
N GLY A 537 18.85 10.78 -17.40
CA GLY A 537 18.13 12.02 -17.72
C GLY A 537 17.06 11.88 -18.81
N LYS A 538 16.73 10.64 -19.22
CA LYS A 538 15.61 10.39 -20.16
C LYS A 538 14.30 10.38 -19.38
N GLN A 539 13.29 11.08 -19.88
CA GLN A 539 11.94 11.03 -19.32
C GLN A 539 11.37 9.61 -19.48
N ALA A 540 11.01 9.00 -18.36
CA ALA A 540 10.46 7.65 -18.28
C ALA A 540 8.93 7.66 -18.06
N ALA A 541 8.41 8.68 -17.37
CA ALA A 541 6.97 8.83 -17.14
C ALA A 541 6.57 10.31 -17.05
N VAL A 542 5.31 10.61 -17.36
CA VAL A 542 4.70 11.92 -17.13
C VAL A 542 3.23 11.75 -16.78
N LYS A 543 2.74 12.51 -15.79
CA LYS A 543 1.32 12.60 -15.45
C LYS A 543 0.95 14.06 -15.22
N SER A 544 -0.17 14.47 -15.81
CA SER A 544 -0.74 15.80 -15.59
C SER A 544 -2.09 15.66 -14.91
N ILE A 545 -2.33 16.44 -13.87
CA ILE A 545 -3.63 16.56 -13.21
C ILE A 545 -4.05 18.02 -13.12
N THR A 546 -5.35 18.29 -13.24
CA THR A 546 -5.91 19.60 -12.95
C THR A 546 -6.07 19.75 -11.44
N LEU A 547 -5.53 20.84 -10.89
CA LEU A 547 -5.70 21.19 -9.49
C LEU A 547 -6.63 22.39 -9.36
N SER A 548 -7.53 22.31 -8.39
CA SER A 548 -8.39 23.43 -8.00
C SER A 548 -8.34 23.65 -6.50
N SER A 549 -8.08 24.87 -6.07
CA SER A 549 -8.17 25.22 -4.65
C SER A 549 -9.53 25.85 -4.30
N ARG A 550 -10.11 25.40 -3.19
CA ARG A 550 -11.40 25.87 -2.67
C ARG A 550 -11.18 26.98 -1.63
N VAL A 551 -12.17 27.85 -1.52
CA VAL A 551 -12.21 28.85 -0.45
C VAL A 551 -12.70 28.18 0.83
N SER A 552 -12.00 28.42 1.93
CA SER A 552 -12.38 27.94 3.26
C SER A 552 -12.95 29.06 4.12
N ILE A 553 -13.75 28.72 5.13
CA ILE A 553 -14.23 29.67 6.14
C ILE A 553 -13.91 29.11 7.52
N GLN A 554 -13.38 29.97 8.39
CA GLN A 554 -13.07 29.68 9.77
C GLN A 554 -13.84 30.64 10.68
N LEU A 555 -14.59 30.12 11.65
CA LEU A 555 -15.29 30.90 12.67
C LEU A 555 -14.64 30.69 14.04
N ASP A 556 -14.16 31.75 14.67
CA ASP A 556 -13.47 31.73 15.97
C ASP A 556 -12.36 30.66 16.05
N GLY A 557 -11.60 30.52 14.97
CA GLY A 557 -10.51 29.55 14.87
C GLY A 557 -10.93 28.12 14.48
N LYS A 558 -12.21 27.85 14.27
CA LYS A 558 -12.71 26.53 13.84
C LYS A 558 -13.17 26.53 12.38
N ASP A 559 -12.81 25.51 11.62
CA ASP A 559 -13.23 25.41 10.22
C ASP A 559 -14.72 25.08 10.10
N CYS A 560 -15.37 25.75 9.15
CA CYS A 560 -16.75 25.47 8.78
C CYS A 560 -16.76 24.50 7.59
N MET A 561 -17.48 23.39 7.72
CA MET A 561 -17.74 22.45 6.63
C MET A 561 -19.04 22.83 5.92
N PHE A 562 -19.06 22.65 4.59
CA PHE A 562 -20.20 23.03 3.75
C PHE A 562 -20.52 21.93 2.74
N GLU A 563 -21.80 21.59 2.60
CA GLU A 563 -22.29 20.77 1.48
C GLU A 563 -22.04 21.47 0.14
N GLN A 564 -22.30 22.78 0.08
CA GLN A 564 -21.94 23.65 -1.02
C GLN A 564 -20.75 24.54 -0.62
N PRO A 565 -19.55 24.32 -1.18
CA PRO A 565 -18.39 25.15 -0.88
C PRO A 565 -18.62 26.63 -1.25
N PRO A 566 -17.95 27.57 -0.56
CA PRO A 566 -17.90 28.97 -0.99
C PRO A 566 -17.31 29.11 -2.39
N VAL A 567 -17.80 30.10 -3.14
CA VAL A 567 -17.39 30.36 -4.53
C VAL A 567 -16.97 31.81 -4.69
N ILE A 568 -16.06 32.09 -5.62
CA ILE A 568 -15.71 33.45 -5.99
C ILE A 568 -16.51 33.83 -7.24
N ARG A 569 -17.26 34.93 -7.19
CA ARG A 569 -17.99 35.51 -8.31
C ARG A 569 -17.67 37.00 -8.40
N ASN A 570 -17.18 37.45 -9.55
CA ASN A 570 -16.82 38.85 -9.81
C ASN A 570 -15.88 39.45 -8.73
N GLY A 571 -14.95 38.64 -8.22
CA GLY A 571 -14.00 39.07 -7.19
C GLY A 571 -14.51 39.00 -5.74
N SER A 572 -15.81 38.77 -5.51
CA SER A 572 -16.37 38.60 -4.17
C SER A 572 -16.58 37.12 -3.83
N THR A 573 -16.25 36.74 -2.59
CA THR A 573 -16.54 35.40 -2.06
C THR A 573 -17.99 35.33 -1.62
N LEU A 574 -18.75 34.41 -2.22
CA LEU A 574 -20.09 34.03 -1.81
C LEU A 574 -20.02 32.75 -0.99
N ALA A 575 -20.77 32.68 0.12
CA ALA A 575 -20.83 31.50 0.97
C ALA A 575 -22.28 31.14 1.32
N PRO A 576 -22.55 29.87 1.70
CA PRO A 576 -23.89 29.45 2.11
C PRO A 576 -24.33 30.21 3.36
N MET A 577 -25.30 31.11 3.19
CA MET A 577 -25.77 32.01 4.25
C MET A 577 -26.22 31.23 5.48
N ARG A 578 -26.98 30.14 5.27
CA ARG A 578 -27.53 29.31 6.34
C ARG A 578 -26.43 28.78 7.26
N ALA A 579 -25.43 28.11 6.68
CA ALA A 579 -24.36 27.48 7.43
C ALA A 579 -23.54 28.51 8.23
N VAL A 580 -23.22 29.66 7.64
CA VAL A 580 -22.48 30.73 8.35
C VAL A 580 -23.32 31.30 9.49
N PHE A 581 -24.60 31.58 9.26
CA PHE A 581 -25.50 32.12 10.28
C PHE A 581 -25.75 31.16 11.42
N GLU A 582 -26.04 29.89 11.14
CA GLU A 582 -26.24 28.87 12.16
C GLU A 582 -24.96 28.64 12.98
N ALA A 583 -23.78 28.62 12.34
CA ALA A 583 -22.50 28.57 13.04
C ALA A 583 -22.28 29.79 13.96
N MET A 584 -22.75 30.97 13.56
CA MET A 584 -22.75 32.17 14.38
C MET A 584 -23.88 32.22 15.44
N GLY A 585 -24.72 31.18 15.55
CA GLY A 585 -25.81 31.09 16.52
C GLY A 585 -27.10 31.82 16.13
N ALA A 586 -27.31 32.10 14.85
CA ALA A 586 -28.56 32.62 14.32
C ALA A 586 -29.51 31.49 13.87
N THR A 587 -30.80 31.77 13.84
CA THR A 587 -31.82 30.90 13.20
C THR A 587 -32.06 31.35 11.77
N VAL A 588 -32.31 30.41 10.85
CA VAL A 588 -32.50 30.71 9.44
C VAL A 588 -33.81 30.14 8.90
N GLN A 589 -34.63 31.01 8.30
CA GLN A 589 -35.91 30.70 7.69
C GLN A 589 -35.89 31.06 6.20
N TRP A 590 -36.67 30.33 5.41
CA TRP A 590 -36.88 30.61 4.00
C TRP A 590 -38.31 31.07 3.76
N ASP A 591 -38.47 32.22 3.12
CA ASP A 591 -39.76 32.70 2.64
C ASP A 591 -39.89 32.40 1.14
N GLN A 592 -40.73 31.42 0.82
CA GLN A 592 -40.97 30.97 -0.55
C GLN A 592 -41.70 32.02 -1.39
N ALA A 593 -42.59 32.83 -0.80
CA ALA A 593 -43.40 33.77 -1.56
C ALA A 593 -42.56 34.94 -2.09
N SER A 594 -41.58 35.37 -1.30
CA SER A 594 -40.69 36.48 -1.65
C SER A 594 -39.30 36.03 -2.12
N LEU A 595 -39.05 34.72 -2.18
CA LEU A 595 -37.73 34.12 -2.46
C LEU A 595 -36.62 34.77 -1.60
N THR A 596 -36.86 34.80 -0.28
CA THR A 596 -35.99 35.52 0.68
C THR A 596 -35.49 34.60 1.78
N ALA A 597 -34.19 34.61 2.03
CA ALA A 597 -33.61 33.99 3.21
C ALA A 597 -33.58 34.99 4.38
N LEU A 598 -34.09 34.56 5.54
CA LEU A 598 -34.17 35.37 6.76
C LEU A 598 -33.28 34.76 7.84
N GLY A 599 -32.36 35.56 8.40
CA GLY A 599 -31.53 35.18 9.54
C GLY A 599 -31.86 36.01 10.78
N ARG A 600 -32.00 35.37 11.96
CA ARG A 600 -32.28 36.08 13.22
C ARG A 600 -31.35 35.65 14.35
N LYS A 601 -30.78 36.62 15.05
CA LYS A 601 -30.02 36.43 16.31
C LYS A 601 -30.31 37.57 17.27
N GLY A 602 -30.87 37.25 18.43
CA GLY A 602 -31.35 38.26 19.38
C GLY A 602 -32.35 39.21 18.72
N THR A 603 -32.09 40.52 18.79
CA THR A 603 -32.93 41.57 18.19
C THR A 603 -32.59 41.86 16.72
N THR A 604 -31.52 41.26 16.17
CA THR A 604 -31.09 41.53 14.80
C THR A 604 -31.75 40.56 13.83
N THR A 605 -32.44 41.10 12.83
CA THR A 605 -33.01 40.36 11.69
C THR A 605 -32.33 40.79 10.40
N ILE A 606 -31.87 39.81 9.63
CA ILE A 606 -31.26 39.98 8.31
C ILE A 606 -32.16 39.36 7.26
N SER A 607 -32.41 40.08 6.17
CA SER A 607 -33.21 39.63 5.03
C SER A 607 -32.38 39.70 3.75
N LEU A 608 -32.32 38.59 3.03
CA LEU A 608 -31.50 38.39 1.84
C LEU A 608 -32.38 37.84 0.69
N PRO A 609 -33.04 38.73 -0.07
CA PRO A 609 -33.82 38.34 -1.25
C PRO A 609 -32.91 37.88 -2.40
N ILE A 610 -33.25 36.76 -3.04
CA ILE A 610 -32.46 36.20 -4.16
C ILE A 610 -32.45 37.17 -5.35
N GLY A 611 -31.30 37.29 -6.01
CA GLY A 611 -31.08 38.12 -7.20
C GLY A 611 -30.88 39.61 -6.89
N GLN A 612 -30.96 40.04 -5.63
CA GLN A 612 -30.91 41.44 -5.25
C GLN A 612 -29.52 41.85 -4.75
N LEU A 613 -29.13 43.10 -5.07
CA LEU A 613 -27.95 43.78 -4.54
C LEU A 613 -28.19 44.46 -3.19
N ASN A 614 -29.38 44.32 -2.63
CA ASN A 614 -29.78 44.99 -1.40
C ASN A 614 -30.26 43.95 -0.40
N ALA A 615 -29.55 43.85 0.72
CA ALA A 615 -30.01 43.15 1.90
C ALA A 615 -30.82 44.11 2.79
N ARG A 616 -31.49 43.58 3.82
CA ARG A 616 -32.03 44.41 4.89
C ARG A 616 -31.53 43.97 6.26
N ARG A 617 -31.17 44.93 7.11
CA ARG A 617 -30.86 44.73 8.54
C ARG A 617 -31.88 45.49 9.37
N ASN A 618 -32.70 44.77 10.14
CA ASN A 618 -33.80 45.35 10.92
C ASN A 618 -34.75 46.24 10.09
N GLY A 619 -34.93 45.92 8.81
CA GLY A 619 -35.76 46.66 7.87
C GLY A 619 -35.03 47.72 7.05
N GLU A 620 -33.85 48.18 7.49
CA GLU A 620 -33.02 49.16 6.78
C GLU A 620 -32.24 48.50 5.64
N VAL A 621 -32.13 49.17 4.49
CA VAL A 621 -31.45 48.66 3.30
C VAL A 621 -29.93 48.74 3.47
N VAL A 622 -29.25 47.62 3.21
CA VAL A 622 -27.79 47.54 3.19
C VAL A 622 -27.33 47.08 1.80
N PRO A 623 -26.53 47.86 1.07
CA PRO A 623 -26.03 47.47 -0.24
C PRO A 623 -25.03 46.31 -0.14
N LEU A 624 -25.02 45.46 -1.15
CA LEU A 624 -24.12 44.31 -1.31
C LEU A 624 -23.18 44.53 -2.51
N GLU A 625 -21.96 44.02 -2.40
CA GLU A 625 -20.97 44.07 -3.50
C GLU A 625 -21.39 43.21 -4.71
N VAL A 626 -22.05 42.08 -4.44
CA VAL A 626 -22.59 41.15 -5.44
C VAL A 626 -23.96 40.65 -4.98
N PRO A 627 -24.86 40.31 -5.92
CA PRO A 627 -26.22 39.93 -5.55
C PRO A 627 -26.23 38.59 -4.81
N VAL A 628 -27.26 38.39 -3.98
CA VAL A 628 -27.54 37.08 -3.39
C VAL A 628 -27.93 36.10 -4.51
N GLN A 629 -27.36 34.90 -4.52
CA GLN A 629 -27.59 33.92 -5.58
C GLN A 629 -28.13 32.61 -5.01
N LEU A 630 -28.90 31.90 -5.84
CA LEU A 630 -29.23 30.51 -5.57
C LEU A 630 -28.28 29.63 -6.41
N ILE A 631 -27.38 28.89 -5.77
CA ILE A 631 -26.44 27.99 -6.44
C ILE A 631 -26.65 26.60 -5.87
N ASN A 632 -26.98 25.62 -6.71
CA ASN A 632 -27.28 24.24 -6.29
C ASN A 632 -28.30 24.16 -5.14
N ASN A 633 -29.32 25.02 -5.17
CA ASN A 633 -30.34 25.19 -4.11
C ASN A 633 -29.83 25.78 -2.77
N PHE A 634 -28.60 26.28 -2.70
CA PHE A 634 -28.09 27.02 -1.55
C PHE A 634 -28.18 28.53 -1.78
N THR A 635 -28.66 29.27 -0.76
CA THR A 635 -28.59 30.73 -0.74
C THR A 635 -27.16 31.18 -0.47
N MET A 636 -26.51 31.70 -1.51
CA MET A 636 -25.13 32.17 -1.50
C MET A 636 -25.11 33.69 -1.39
N ALA A 637 -24.46 34.24 -0.36
CA ALA A 637 -24.40 35.68 -0.10
C ALA A 637 -22.94 36.13 0.14
N PRO A 638 -22.62 37.43 -0.05
CA PRO A 638 -21.27 37.95 0.19
C PRO A 638 -20.81 37.63 1.61
N VAL A 639 -19.69 36.91 1.72
CA VAL A 639 -19.21 36.37 3.00
C VAL A 639 -18.93 37.47 4.03
N ARG A 640 -18.44 38.63 3.57
CA ARG A 640 -18.20 39.79 4.43
C ARG A 640 -19.50 40.27 5.08
N PHE A 641 -20.53 40.49 4.28
CA PHE A 641 -21.84 40.93 4.79
C PHE A 641 -22.40 39.95 5.81
N ILE A 642 -22.44 38.66 5.49
CA ILE A 642 -23.01 37.66 6.41
C ILE A 642 -22.12 37.44 7.65
N GLY A 643 -20.80 37.51 7.53
CA GLY A 643 -19.89 37.38 8.68
C GLY A 643 -19.95 38.57 9.64
N GLU A 644 -20.26 39.77 9.14
CA GLU A 644 -20.37 40.99 9.95
C GLU A 644 -21.80 41.25 10.46
N ALA A 645 -22.80 40.57 9.88
CA ALA A 645 -24.22 40.82 10.14
C ALA A 645 -24.61 40.75 11.62
N PHE A 646 -23.92 39.91 12.39
CA PHE A 646 -24.14 39.72 13.82
C PHE A 646 -22.93 40.14 14.68
N GLY A 647 -22.16 41.13 14.21
CA GLY A 647 -21.06 41.74 14.96
C GLY A 647 -19.72 41.02 14.85
N GLY A 648 -19.58 40.08 13.91
CA GLY A 648 -18.28 39.46 13.63
C GLY A 648 -17.35 40.39 12.87
N LYS A 649 -16.04 40.11 12.94
CA LYS A 649 -14.99 40.73 12.13
C LYS A 649 -14.52 39.73 11.07
N VAL A 650 -14.43 40.16 9.81
CA VAL A 650 -14.05 39.31 8.68
C VAL A 650 -12.66 39.68 8.15
N GLU A 651 -11.76 38.70 8.08
CA GLU A 651 -10.42 38.82 7.52
C GLU A 651 -10.19 37.78 6.42
N TRP A 652 -9.31 38.09 5.45
CA TRP A 652 -8.94 37.18 4.36
C TRP A 652 -7.48 36.75 4.50
N ASP A 653 -7.25 35.44 4.59
CA ASP A 653 -5.94 34.83 4.52
C ASP A 653 -5.65 34.42 3.07
N ASN A 654 -4.82 35.21 2.39
CA ASN A 654 -4.58 35.01 0.96
C ASN A 654 -3.88 33.67 0.67
N ARG A 655 -2.88 33.30 1.47
CA ARG A 655 -2.06 32.08 1.26
C ARG A 655 -2.94 30.83 1.25
N THR A 656 -3.83 30.74 2.23
CA THR A 656 -4.72 29.58 2.40
C THR A 656 -6.10 29.76 1.76
N ARG A 657 -6.37 30.91 1.14
CA ARG A 657 -7.70 31.27 0.63
C ARG A 657 -8.81 31.05 1.68
N THR A 658 -8.56 31.51 2.91
CA THR A 658 -9.46 31.33 4.05
C THR A 658 -10.10 32.65 4.46
N VAL A 659 -11.43 32.66 4.60
CA VAL A 659 -12.16 33.73 5.29
C VAL A 659 -12.15 33.42 6.78
N LYS A 660 -11.61 34.31 7.61
CA LYS A 660 -11.62 34.20 9.07
C LYS A 660 -12.67 35.14 9.64
N ILE A 661 -13.60 34.60 10.42
CA ILE A 661 -14.67 35.33 11.10
C ILE A 661 -14.41 35.22 12.60
N SER A 662 -14.25 36.36 13.28
CA SER A 662 -14.07 36.43 14.73
C SER A 662 -15.27 37.12 15.38
N THR A 663 -15.90 36.51 16.38
CA THR A 663 -17.10 37.03 17.05
C THR A 663 -16.84 37.61 18.45
N ARG A 664 -15.57 37.69 18.86
CA ARG A 664 -15.11 38.12 20.18
C ARG A 664 -14.08 39.23 20.08
#